data_AF-A0A6C0I495-F1
#
_entry.id   AF-A0A6C0I495-F1
#
_cell.length_a   1.000
_cell.length_b   1.000
_cell.length_c   1.000
_cell.angle_alpha   90.00
_cell.angle_beta   90.00
_cell.angle_gamma   90.00
#
_symmetry.space_group_name_H-M   'P 1'
#
loop_
_entity.id
_entity.type
_entity.pdbx_description
1 polymer ?
#
loop_
_entity_poly.entity_id
_entity_poly.type
_entity_poly.pdbx_seq_one_letter_code
_entity_poly.pdbx_strand_id
1 'polypeptide(L)'
;MFTKLKNLYKIYTSYILYSMNRETKTPKRLKEEFETLVGAYLASNPYLPKQDKKVSELEIRFGTNKSAARSLSKIDYDNVAKQLYACGFSPEGDEEGLKILRVIPEFRDATTGRKRISNIRAEIVGVDQIQQYCKTNSIQTLIDSPSALFNKIKFTQKTSVKDERGNIIQKLDMDDYGFRVAYQLERDYTVTEPLSLDIIRKWPDSKKIFRYMNRVRFRHPDYPVFADLSIIKTSETSNRYMIPHNTIQEAKVFTNPESYEIELEIDNKRVGAGSSFPTLKSLMESIRTCIRIVLAGLQESKFPIPYSERDLVLSSYLLLLKGEEEEEGESESESKVEKSNTGEERRKRVLPSAFIGPGSFTLQIDNMVAFDEDSRVPNIRKNYCVTDKADGDRKLLYISSQGKIYLIDTNMKVTFTGSVTPSKSLYDSLLDGEHVKYDKDGKYINLYIAFDVYYIKKRSIREYEFMKSDDEEKDEEEEKEGEEKEEKVYRQDLLSVLINQHIRPTSIISSSKKEEENRSGFRIQCKTFYKGSEKQSIFQGCSTILGQVRDNVFEYNTDGLIFTPINLPVGGSNEKKGKAGPLYKSTWDQSFKWKPPQYNTIDFLVSFKRDPKTGKPEIHHEFQDGTNTSIKQYRVLVLRCGFDSRKHGFLNPFQDLLNGNIPSPTDIDNSNAYRPVPFLPTNPSDDTACFANVWLTDDGKHIMTEEGESFDENMIVEFQYDKDSPKQAGWRWTPLRVRYDKTSELLAGGKNYGNAYHVANNNWQSIHDPITEEMISTGQMLERQQTDITDKYYNRGSTESNTKSLRDFHNRYVKRSLINAASSSSRNGTLIDYAVGKAGDMSKWIEAKLGFVFGLDISKDNIHNQIDGACARYLDKRKETSAIPDALFVVGNSSHNIRDGTAFSTEKDKQVMNAVFGLGSKDKNQLGKGVYDQFGKGESGFNISSCQFALHYFFENKTTLHSFLRNISECTKTDGYFIATCYDGKEVFKLLNEKKRDESVAIFKNESRIYEITKLYDETGFPDDEESIGYPINVYQESINLTFKEYLVNFTYLTQLMENYGFLLVTKDEAARMNLPSGSGLFSELFARMESDVKRDRRLNFDFGTALNMSPEEKRISFMNRYCIFKKLRSVDAETISKAAIATTASADAGHATALLDKKGSPVSPGSGIKRKKKLVAFTPVNDNPVLTKKKLVIEPAVKVNQALKDALRLAEEEEEEEED
;
A
#
# COMPACT_ATOMS: atom_id res chain seq x y z
N MET A 1 -55.99 -16.13 -13.95
CA MET A 1 -55.30 -16.29 -12.65
C MET A 1 -55.16 -17.76 -12.25
N PHE A 2 -56.26 -18.54 -12.22
CA PHE A 2 -56.24 -19.96 -11.88
C PHE A 2 -55.30 -20.84 -12.74
N THR A 3 -55.18 -20.57 -14.05
CA THR A 3 -54.26 -21.31 -14.94
C THR A 3 -52.77 -21.00 -14.67
N LYS A 4 -52.47 -19.77 -14.22
CA LYS A 4 -51.11 -19.39 -13.77
C LYS A 4 -50.77 -20.05 -12.43
N LEU A 5 -51.72 -20.09 -11.49
CA LEU A 5 -51.59 -20.80 -10.21
C LEU A 5 -51.41 -22.31 -10.40
N LYS A 6 -52.12 -22.94 -11.36
CA LYS A 6 -51.99 -24.38 -11.66
C LYS A 6 -50.62 -24.73 -12.27
N ASN A 7 -50.07 -23.87 -13.12
CA ASN A 7 -48.73 -24.03 -13.68
C ASN A 7 -47.63 -23.77 -12.64
N LEU A 8 -47.80 -22.75 -11.78
CA LEU A 8 -46.91 -22.53 -10.63
C LEU A 8 -46.93 -23.72 -9.67
N TYR A 9 -48.10 -24.28 -9.37
CA TYR A 9 -48.22 -25.44 -8.49
C TYR A 9 -47.58 -26.70 -9.10
N LYS A 10 -47.70 -26.91 -10.42
CA LYS A 10 -47.03 -28.02 -11.15
C LYS A 10 -45.50 -27.87 -11.20
N ILE A 11 -45.01 -26.64 -11.35
CA ILE A 11 -43.58 -26.32 -11.27
C ILE A 11 -43.09 -26.53 -9.84
N TYR A 12 -43.85 -26.09 -8.84
CA TYR A 12 -43.54 -26.23 -7.43
C TYR A 12 -43.56 -27.69 -6.95
N THR A 13 -44.51 -28.52 -7.41
CA THR A 13 -44.54 -29.96 -7.11
C THR A 13 -43.47 -30.74 -7.87
N SER A 14 -43.16 -30.38 -9.11
CA SER A 14 -42.02 -30.98 -9.84
C SER A 14 -40.68 -30.58 -9.22
N TYR A 15 -40.60 -29.37 -8.65
CA TYR A 15 -39.44 -28.85 -7.95
C TYR A 15 -39.26 -29.50 -6.57
N ILE A 16 -40.35 -29.72 -5.81
CA ILE A 16 -40.32 -30.49 -4.56
C ILE A 16 -39.97 -31.96 -4.83
N LEU A 17 -40.50 -32.58 -5.89
CA LEU A 17 -40.09 -33.94 -6.30
C LEU A 17 -38.64 -34.01 -6.81
N TYR A 18 -38.10 -32.91 -7.34
CA TYR A 18 -36.69 -32.81 -7.76
C TYR A 18 -35.75 -32.53 -6.57
N SER A 19 -36.17 -31.73 -5.60
CA SER A 19 -35.39 -31.39 -4.39
C SER A 19 -35.42 -32.49 -3.33
N MET A 20 -36.52 -33.26 -3.25
CA MET A 20 -36.62 -34.41 -2.33
C MET A 20 -35.79 -35.63 -2.77
N ASN A 21 -35.17 -35.61 -3.96
CA ASN A 21 -34.40 -36.73 -4.51
C ASN A 21 -32.87 -36.56 -4.46
N ARG A 22 -32.34 -35.49 -3.86
CA ARG A 22 -30.92 -35.44 -3.46
C ARG A 22 -30.81 -35.80 -1.99
N GLU A 23 -30.89 -37.10 -1.69
CA GLU A 23 -30.26 -37.60 -0.47
C GLU A 23 -28.79 -37.16 -0.51
N THR A 24 -28.35 -36.32 0.42
CA THR A 24 -26.93 -36.09 0.67
C THR A 24 -26.31 -37.44 1.02
N LYS A 25 -25.61 -38.04 0.05
CA LYS A 25 -25.02 -39.36 0.21
C LYS A 25 -24.02 -39.30 1.35
N THR A 26 -24.14 -40.21 2.31
CA THR A 26 -23.17 -40.30 3.42
C THR A 26 -21.77 -40.60 2.89
N PRO A 27 -20.69 -40.18 3.58
CA PRO A 27 -19.31 -40.48 3.15
C PRO A 27 -19.06 -41.98 2.95
N LYS A 28 -19.73 -42.82 3.77
CA LYS A 28 -19.69 -44.28 3.63
C LYS A 28 -20.27 -44.74 2.29
N ARG A 29 -21.44 -44.25 1.91
CA ARG A 29 -22.09 -44.58 0.63
C ARG A 29 -21.27 -44.09 -0.58
N LEU A 30 -20.71 -42.89 -0.52
CA LEU A 30 -19.83 -42.37 -1.57
C LEU A 30 -18.57 -43.23 -1.76
N LYS A 31 -17.99 -43.71 -0.66
CA LYS A 31 -16.85 -44.64 -0.70
C LYS A 31 -17.22 -45.96 -1.35
N GLU A 32 -18.37 -46.55 -0.99
CA GLU A 32 -18.87 -47.80 -1.57
C GLU A 32 -19.17 -47.64 -3.07
N GLU A 33 -19.76 -46.52 -3.48
CA GLU A 33 -20.01 -46.21 -4.90
C GLU A 33 -18.70 -46.01 -5.68
N PHE A 34 -17.67 -45.39 -5.07
CA PHE A 34 -16.36 -45.26 -5.69
C PHE A 34 -15.72 -46.64 -5.92
N GLU A 35 -15.72 -47.50 -4.90
CA GLU A 35 -15.22 -48.87 -5.00
C GLU A 35 -16.00 -49.68 -6.05
N THR A 36 -17.32 -49.49 -6.14
CA THR A 36 -18.18 -50.12 -7.16
C THR A 36 -17.80 -49.67 -8.57
N LEU A 37 -17.58 -48.37 -8.79
CA LEU A 37 -17.22 -47.82 -10.10
C LEU A 37 -15.85 -48.32 -10.56
N VAL A 38 -14.86 -48.33 -9.66
CA VAL A 38 -13.52 -48.88 -9.96
C VAL A 38 -13.58 -50.40 -10.16
N GLY A 39 -14.43 -51.10 -9.41
CA GLY A 39 -14.71 -52.52 -9.60
C GLY A 39 -15.27 -52.83 -11.00
N ALA A 40 -16.24 -52.04 -11.46
CA ALA A 40 -16.80 -52.17 -12.81
C ALA A 40 -15.77 -51.89 -13.92
N TYR A 41 -14.86 -50.93 -13.70
CA TYR A 41 -13.73 -50.68 -14.59
C TYR A 41 -12.77 -51.88 -14.62
N LEU A 42 -12.37 -52.42 -13.47
CA LEU A 42 -11.46 -53.56 -13.38
C LEU A 42 -12.07 -54.83 -14.01
N ALA A 43 -13.37 -55.07 -13.79
CA ALA A 43 -14.12 -56.19 -14.37
C ALA A 43 -14.17 -56.13 -15.91
N SER A 44 -13.98 -54.94 -16.51
CA SER A 44 -13.90 -54.79 -17.97
C SER A 44 -12.60 -55.30 -18.59
N ASN A 45 -11.67 -55.75 -17.75
CA ASN A 45 -10.32 -56.22 -18.10
C ASN A 45 -9.56 -55.27 -19.04
N PRO A 46 -9.20 -54.06 -18.55
CA PRO A 46 -8.67 -52.97 -19.36
C PRO A 46 -7.35 -53.30 -20.09
N TYR A 47 -6.63 -54.32 -19.64
CA TYR A 47 -5.41 -54.81 -20.28
C TYR A 47 -5.65 -55.48 -21.65
N LEU A 48 -6.81 -56.12 -21.85
CA LEU A 48 -7.10 -56.86 -23.09
C LEU A 48 -7.79 -55.97 -24.14
N PRO A 49 -7.34 -56.00 -25.41
CA PRO A 49 -8.03 -55.30 -26.49
C PRO A 49 -9.45 -55.85 -26.69
N LYS A 50 -10.47 -54.98 -26.65
CA LYS A 50 -11.85 -55.37 -26.94
C LYS A 50 -12.06 -55.55 -28.44
N GLN A 51 -12.89 -56.51 -28.84
CA GLN A 51 -13.23 -56.78 -30.25
C GLN A 51 -13.88 -55.57 -30.96
N ASP A 52 -14.51 -54.66 -30.22
CA ASP A 52 -15.19 -53.48 -30.77
C ASP A 52 -14.31 -52.21 -30.84
N LYS A 53 -12.98 -52.36 -30.65
CA LYS A 53 -11.98 -51.28 -30.58
C LYS A 53 -12.25 -50.22 -29.50
N LYS A 54 -13.17 -50.47 -28.55
CA LYS A 54 -13.39 -49.54 -27.44
C LYS A 54 -12.41 -49.80 -26.32
N VAL A 55 -11.82 -48.73 -25.80
CA VAL A 55 -10.90 -48.76 -24.67
C VAL A 55 -11.61 -48.23 -23.44
N SER A 56 -11.45 -48.92 -22.31
CA SER A 56 -11.94 -48.45 -21.01
C SER A 56 -11.07 -47.30 -20.51
N GLU A 57 -11.68 -46.17 -20.14
CA GLU A 57 -10.99 -45.00 -19.59
C GLU A 57 -11.57 -44.70 -18.21
N LEU A 58 -10.72 -44.73 -17.18
CA LEU A 58 -11.07 -44.30 -15.82
C LEU A 58 -10.26 -43.07 -15.48
N GLU A 59 -10.96 -41.95 -15.27
CA GLU A 59 -10.36 -40.65 -15.00
C GLU A 59 -10.91 -40.01 -13.72
N ILE A 60 -10.06 -39.24 -13.05
CA ILE A 60 -10.38 -38.49 -11.84
C ILE A 60 -10.01 -37.04 -12.08
N ARG A 61 -10.99 -36.16 -12.14
CA ARG A 61 -10.78 -34.74 -12.48
C ARG A 61 -10.98 -33.86 -11.26
N PHE A 62 -10.03 -32.98 -11.00
CA PHE A 62 -10.07 -32.05 -9.87
C PHE A 62 -10.64 -30.68 -10.30
N GLY A 63 -11.27 -29.97 -9.37
CA GLY A 63 -11.84 -28.64 -9.61
C GLY A 63 -13.10 -28.62 -10.48
N THR A 64 -13.82 -29.75 -10.59
CA THR A 64 -14.99 -29.90 -11.47
C THR A 64 -16.25 -29.21 -10.97
N ASN A 65 -16.39 -29.00 -9.66
CA ASN A 65 -17.55 -28.38 -9.04
C ASN A 65 -17.32 -26.88 -8.76
N LYS A 66 -17.66 -26.04 -9.75
CA LYS A 66 -17.56 -24.57 -9.65
C LYS A 66 -18.50 -23.93 -8.61
N SER A 67 -19.45 -24.68 -8.06
CA SER A 67 -20.32 -24.20 -6.96
C SER A 67 -19.71 -24.40 -5.58
N ALA A 68 -18.85 -25.40 -5.40
CA ALA A 68 -18.23 -25.73 -4.12
C ALA A 68 -16.84 -25.10 -3.93
N ALA A 69 -16.11 -24.84 -5.02
CA ALA A 69 -14.77 -24.27 -4.99
C ALA A 69 -14.50 -23.37 -6.20
N ARG A 70 -13.49 -22.49 -6.06
CA ARG A 70 -12.98 -21.67 -7.17
C ARG A 70 -12.37 -22.56 -8.27
N SER A 71 -12.33 -22.04 -9.50
CA SER A 71 -11.57 -22.70 -10.58
C SER A 71 -10.08 -22.73 -10.23
N LEU A 72 -9.38 -23.76 -10.72
CA LEU A 72 -7.93 -23.90 -10.49
C LEU A 72 -7.17 -22.73 -11.10
N SER A 73 -6.25 -22.17 -10.33
CA SER A 73 -5.35 -21.10 -10.74
C SER A 73 -4.00 -21.66 -11.20
N LYS A 74 -3.15 -20.79 -11.79
CA LYS A 74 -1.75 -21.14 -12.12
C LYS A 74 -0.99 -21.61 -10.87
N ILE A 75 -1.19 -20.93 -9.74
CA ILE A 75 -0.56 -21.30 -8.46
C ILE A 75 -0.97 -22.71 -8.04
N ASP A 76 -2.25 -23.07 -8.18
CA ASP A 76 -2.73 -24.42 -7.86
C ASP A 76 -2.09 -25.48 -8.80
N TYR A 77 -1.93 -25.15 -10.09
CA TYR A 77 -1.23 -25.98 -11.07
C TYR A 77 0.24 -26.20 -10.68
N ASP A 78 0.97 -25.12 -10.40
CA ASP A 78 2.40 -25.15 -10.07
C ASP A 78 2.64 -25.89 -8.74
N ASN A 79 1.78 -25.69 -7.74
CA ASN A 79 1.87 -26.40 -6.46
C ASN A 79 1.67 -27.91 -6.63
N VAL A 80 0.73 -28.34 -7.48
CA VAL A 80 0.55 -29.77 -7.78
C VAL A 80 1.73 -30.31 -8.58
N ALA A 81 2.26 -29.58 -9.55
CA ALA A 81 3.46 -30.00 -10.29
C ALA A 81 4.65 -30.21 -9.34
N LYS A 82 4.94 -29.24 -8.47
CA LYS A 82 5.99 -29.34 -7.44
C LYS A 82 5.77 -30.54 -6.52
N GLN A 83 4.52 -30.78 -6.11
CA GLN A 83 4.17 -31.91 -5.25
C GLN A 83 4.33 -33.26 -5.95
N LEU A 84 4.02 -33.34 -7.25
CA LEU A 84 4.24 -34.55 -8.05
C LEU A 84 5.74 -34.88 -8.15
N TYR A 85 6.59 -33.90 -8.47
CA TYR A 85 8.05 -34.08 -8.49
C TYR A 85 8.59 -34.53 -7.12
N ALA A 86 8.16 -33.87 -6.05
CA ALA A 86 8.57 -34.23 -4.68
C ALA A 86 8.14 -35.66 -4.27
N CYS A 87 7.12 -36.22 -4.92
CA CYS A 87 6.65 -37.58 -4.72
C CYS A 87 7.15 -38.57 -5.79
N GLY A 88 8.19 -38.23 -6.57
CA GLY A 88 8.85 -39.16 -7.50
C GLY A 88 8.15 -39.35 -8.85
N PHE A 89 7.15 -38.52 -9.20
CA PHE A 89 6.61 -38.50 -10.55
C PHE A 89 7.59 -37.79 -11.49
N SER A 90 7.61 -38.23 -12.76
CA SER A 90 8.42 -37.64 -13.82
C SER A 90 7.59 -37.42 -15.08
N PRO A 91 7.82 -36.35 -15.86
CA PRO A 91 7.09 -36.09 -17.10
C PRO A 91 7.40 -37.14 -18.17
N GLU A 92 6.39 -37.53 -18.95
CA GLU A 92 6.53 -38.41 -20.11
C GLU A 92 6.77 -37.56 -21.38
N GLY A 93 8.00 -37.58 -21.89
CA GLY A 93 8.38 -36.89 -23.12
C GLY A 93 8.87 -35.46 -22.88
N ASP A 94 8.33 -34.49 -23.61
CA ASP A 94 8.74 -33.08 -23.60
C ASP A 94 8.18 -32.35 -22.37
N GLU A 95 9.07 -31.72 -21.60
CA GLU A 95 8.71 -30.91 -20.43
C GLU A 95 7.90 -29.65 -20.80
N GLU A 96 7.99 -29.18 -22.05
CA GLU A 96 7.15 -28.08 -22.54
C GLU A 96 5.68 -28.46 -22.71
N GLY A 97 5.36 -29.75 -22.66
CA GLY A 97 4.02 -30.30 -22.78
C GLY A 97 3.54 -30.54 -24.22
N LEU A 98 2.58 -31.46 -24.34
CA LEU A 98 1.96 -31.83 -25.60
C LEU A 98 0.84 -30.84 -25.95
N LYS A 99 1.03 -30.12 -27.06
CA LYS A 99 0.08 -29.11 -27.57
C LYS A 99 -0.96 -29.79 -28.46
N ILE A 100 -2.24 -29.72 -28.07
CA ILE A 100 -3.38 -30.38 -28.71
C ILE A 100 -4.50 -29.38 -28.95
N LEU A 101 -5.06 -29.35 -30.16
CA LEU A 101 -6.29 -28.65 -30.48
C LEU A 101 -7.44 -29.65 -30.65
N ARG A 102 -8.42 -29.60 -29.76
CA ARG A 102 -9.68 -30.35 -29.85
C ARG A 102 -10.74 -29.50 -30.53
N VAL A 103 -11.36 -30.05 -31.58
CA VAL A 103 -12.41 -29.39 -32.35
C VAL A 103 -13.65 -30.26 -32.39
N ILE A 104 -14.79 -29.72 -31.95
CA ILE A 104 -16.04 -30.48 -31.86
C ILE A 104 -17.09 -29.80 -32.76
N PRO A 105 -17.49 -30.43 -33.87
CA PRO A 105 -18.49 -29.86 -34.77
C PRO A 105 -19.91 -30.03 -34.25
N GLU A 106 -20.80 -29.13 -34.64
CA GLU A 106 -22.23 -29.32 -34.54
C GLU A 106 -22.73 -30.27 -35.64
N PHE A 107 -23.74 -31.08 -35.32
CA PHE A 107 -24.46 -31.89 -36.28
C PHE A 107 -25.97 -31.65 -36.14
N ARG A 108 -26.71 -31.94 -37.20
CA ARG A 108 -28.17 -31.90 -37.17
C ARG A 108 -28.69 -33.26 -36.75
N ASP A 109 -29.37 -33.31 -35.60
CA ASP A 109 -29.99 -34.52 -35.08
C ASP A 109 -31.13 -34.94 -36.03
N ALA A 110 -31.03 -36.11 -36.64
CA ALA A 110 -31.97 -36.57 -37.67
C ALA A 110 -33.39 -36.81 -37.11
N THR A 111 -33.49 -37.09 -35.81
CA THR A 111 -34.75 -37.40 -35.12
C THR A 111 -35.47 -36.15 -34.66
N THR A 112 -34.73 -35.12 -34.22
CA THR A 112 -35.30 -33.89 -33.64
C THR A 112 -35.17 -32.66 -34.55
N GLY A 113 -34.39 -32.74 -35.64
CA GLY A 113 -34.12 -31.65 -36.58
C GLY A 113 -33.27 -30.50 -36.01
N ARG A 114 -32.95 -30.53 -34.72
CA ARG A 114 -32.19 -29.50 -33.99
C ARG A 114 -30.68 -29.70 -34.15
N LYS A 115 -29.94 -28.60 -34.15
CA LYS A 115 -28.47 -28.63 -34.11
C LYS A 115 -28.00 -29.01 -32.70
N ARG A 116 -27.10 -29.98 -32.60
CA ARG A 116 -26.49 -30.47 -31.36
C ARG A 116 -24.98 -30.59 -31.54
N ILE A 117 -24.23 -30.46 -30.44
CA ILE A 117 -22.78 -30.70 -30.45
C ILE A 117 -22.52 -32.21 -30.55
N SER A 118 -21.58 -32.60 -31.41
CA SER A 118 -21.18 -33.99 -31.63
C SER A 118 -20.53 -34.60 -30.38
N ASN A 119 -20.69 -35.91 -30.17
CA ASN A 119 -19.91 -36.68 -29.19
C ASN A 119 -18.56 -37.17 -29.75
N ILE A 120 -18.24 -36.82 -30.99
CA ILE A 120 -16.98 -37.11 -31.68
C ILE A 120 -16.19 -35.80 -31.77
N ARG A 121 -14.94 -35.82 -31.33
CA ARG A 121 -14.01 -34.69 -31.39
C ARG A 121 -12.85 -35.01 -32.31
N ALA A 122 -12.44 -34.06 -33.15
CA ALA A 122 -11.16 -34.12 -33.84
C ALA A 122 -10.06 -33.65 -32.89
N GLU A 123 -8.95 -34.37 -32.83
CA GLU A 123 -7.76 -34.01 -32.07
C GLU A 123 -6.61 -33.77 -33.06
N ILE A 124 -6.06 -32.56 -33.04
CA ILE A 124 -4.92 -32.14 -33.86
C ILE A 124 -3.73 -31.95 -32.92
N VAL A 125 -2.67 -32.73 -33.10
CA VAL A 125 -1.51 -32.77 -32.20
C VAL A 125 -0.30 -32.11 -32.86
N GLY A 126 0.38 -31.25 -32.10
CA GLY A 126 1.63 -30.59 -32.53
C GLY A 126 1.44 -29.15 -33.00
N VAL A 127 2.40 -28.30 -32.67
CA VAL A 127 2.37 -26.85 -32.97
C VAL A 127 2.29 -26.58 -34.46
N ASP A 128 3.02 -27.35 -35.27
CA ASP A 128 3.04 -27.23 -36.73
C ASP A 128 1.64 -27.39 -37.34
N GLN A 129 0.93 -28.45 -36.93
CA GLN A 129 -0.41 -28.75 -37.43
C GLN A 129 -1.45 -27.76 -36.91
N ILE A 130 -1.35 -27.36 -35.64
CA ILE A 130 -2.26 -26.38 -35.04
C ILE A 130 -2.11 -25.01 -35.71
N GLN A 131 -0.88 -24.55 -35.97
CA GLN A 131 -0.64 -23.31 -36.70
C GLN A 131 -1.18 -23.37 -38.12
N GLN A 132 -0.99 -24.49 -38.82
CA GLN A 132 -1.53 -24.67 -40.17
C GLN A 132 -3.07 -24.69 -40.17
N TYR A 133 -3.69 -25.29 -39.15
CA TYR A 133 -5.14 -25.23 -38.97
C TYR A 133 -5.59 -23.79 -38.71
N CYS A 134 -4.88 -23.04 -37.87
CA CYS A 134 -5.21 -21.64 -37.61
C CYS A 134 -5.16 -20.80 -38.90
N LYS A 135 -4.23 -21.07 -39.81
CA LYS A 135 -4.13 -20.35 -41.10
C LYS A 135 -5.26 -20.70 -42.06
N THR A 136 -5.73 -21.95 -42.07
CA THR A 136 -6.59 -22.50 -43.14
C THR A 136 -8.02 -22.77 -42.72
N ASN A 137 -8.28 -22.95 -41.41
CA ASN A 137 -9.52 -23.46 -40.83
C ASN A 137 -10.03 -24.79 -41.46
N SER A 138 -9.13 -25.55 -42.12
CA SER A 138 -9.49 -26.73 -42.91
C SER A 138 -8.72 -27.95 -42.43
N ILE A 139 -9.45 -28.98 -42.00
CA ILE A 139 -8.86 -30.26 -41.62
C ILE A 139 -8.37 -31.03 -42.86
N GLN A 140 -9.01 -30.84 -44.02
CA GLN A 140 -8.61 -31.47 -45.29
C GLN A 140 -7.22 -30.99 -45.71
N THR A 141 -6.95 -29.70 -45.56
CA THR A 141 -5.63 -29.11 -45.88
C THR A 141 -4.52 -29.64 -44.98
N LEU A 142 -4.83 -30.08 -43.76
CA LEU A 142 -3.85 -30.78 -42.92
C LEU A 142 -3.60 -32.19 -43.43
N ILE A 143 -4.66 -32.93 -43.78
CA ILE A 143 -4.58 -34.31 -44.31
C ILE A 143 -3.78 -34.35 -45.61
N ASP A 144 -3.96 -33.37 -46.49
CA ASP A 144 -3.26 -33.27 -47.77
C ASP A 144 -1.79 -32.81 -47.62
N SER A 145 -1.37 -32.43 -46.41
CA SER A 145 -0.02 -31.92 -46.14
C SER A 145 0.98 -33.08 -45.95
N PRO A 146 2.20 -33.03 -46.54
CA PRO A 146 3.20 -34.10 -46.42
C PRO A 146 3.59 -34.48 -44.98
N SER A 147 3.43 -33.56 -44.03
CA SER A 147 3.74 -33.77 -42.60
C SER A 147 2.64 -34.50 -41.81
N ALA A 148 1.50 -34.86 -42.42
CA ALA A 148 0.40 -35.60 -41.79
C ALA A 148 0.61 -37.12 -41.73
N LEU A 149 1.71 -37.65 -42.27
CA LEU A 149 2.03 -39.09 -42.38
C LEU A 149 2.16 -39.86 -41.04
N PHE A 150 2.03 -39.21 -39.87
CA PHE A 150 2.39 -39.81 -38.56
C PHE A 150 1.31 -39.69 -37.47
N ASN A 151 0.04 -40.03 -37.73
CA ASN A 151 -1.00 -40.11 -36.68
C ASN A 151 -1.25 -38.80 -35.89
N LYS A 152 -0.90 -37.62 -36.44
CA LYS A 152 -1.09 -36.32 -35.77
C LYS A 152 -2.55 -35.82 -35.74
N ILE A 153 -3.46 -36.50 -36.44
CA ILE A 153 -4.89 -36.20 -36.47
C ILE A 153 -5.67 -37.48 -36.20
N LYS A 154 -6.56 -37.44 -35.20
CA LYS A 154 -7.48 -38.53 -34.90
C LYS A 154 -8.86 -38.01 -34.52
N PHE A 155 -9.87 -38.86 -34.65
CA PHE A 155 -11.22 -38.57 -34.18
C PHE A 155 -11.54 -39.47 -33.00
N THR A 156 -11.84 -38.90 -31.84
CA THR A 156 -12.13 -39.65 -30.62
C THR A 156 -13.61 -39.53 -30.27
N GLN A 157 -14.27 -40.65 -30.01
CA GLN A 157 -15.65 -40.70 -29.53
C GLN A 157 -15.69 -41.19 -28.08
N LYS A 158 -16.31 -40.40 -27.20
CA LYS A 158 -16.61 -40.81 -25.81
C LYS A 158 -18.04 -41.33 -25.70
N THR A 159 -18.20 -42.48 -25.06
CA THR A 159 -19.51 -43.07 -24.75
C THR A 159 -19.60 -43.50 -23.29
N SER A 160 -20.80 -43.41 -22.71
CA SER A 160 -21.03 -43.85 -21.33
C SER A 160 -21.09 -45.38 -21.24
N VAL A 161 -20.55 -45.94 -20.16
CA VAL A 161 -20.61 -47.38 -19.87
C VAL A 161 -22.00 -47.73 -19.34
N LYS A 162 -22.48 -48.94 -19.66
CA LYS A 162 -23.70 -49.51 -19.08
C LYS A 162 -23.36 -50.65 -18.12
N ASP A 163 -24.10 -50.76 -17.02
CA ASP A 163 -24.00 -51.89 -16.08
C ASP A 163 -24.62 -53.18 -16.68
N GLU A 164 -24.54 -54.29 -15.94
CA GLU A 164 -25.11 -55.60 -16.35
C GLU A 164 -26.64 -55.55 -16.56
N ARG A 165 -27.31 -54.54 -16.00
CA ARG A 165 -28.77 -54.31 -16.10
C ARG A 165 -29.13 -53.34 -17.24
N GLY A 166 -28.15 -52.84 -17.99
CA GLY A 166 -28.32 -51.91 -19.10
C GLY A 166 -28.46 -50.43 -18.69
N ASN A 167 -28.32 -50.09 -17.41
CA ASN A 167 -28.35 -48.72 -16.92
C ASN A 167 -27.01 -48.03 -17.14
N ILE A 168 -27.03 -46.73 -17.42
CA ILE A 168 -25.80 -45.95 -17.57
C ILE A 168 -25.11 -45.81 -16.22
N ILE A 169 -23.83 -46.21 -16.14
CA ILE A 169 -22.97 -45.95 -14.99
C ILE A 169 -22.76 -44.44 -14.91
N GLN A 170 -23.31 -43.83 -13.86
CA GLN A 170 -23.19 -42.39 -13.62
C GLN A 170 -21.79 -42.03 -13.14
N LYS A 171 -21.38 -40.80 -13.42
CA LYS A 171 -20.15 -40.23 -12.85
C LYS A 171 -20.35 -40.03 -11.36
N LEU A 172 -19.29 -40.21 -10.58
CA LEU A 172 -19.32 -40.01 -9.13
C LEU A 172 -18.67 -38.67 -8.78
N ASP A 173 -19.43 -37.80 -8.14
CA ASP A 173 -18.94 -36.54 -7.59
C ASP A 173 -18.53 -36.72 -6.13
N MET A 174 -17.27 -36.41 -5.81
CA MET A 174 -16.73 -36.36 -4.46
C MET A 174 -16.62 -34.89 -4.04
N ASP A 175 -17.77 -34.25 -3.86
CA ASP A 175 -17.90 -32.79 -3.69
C ASP A 175 -17.03 -32.25 -2.55
N ASP A 176 -16.97 -32.96 -1.42
CA ASP A 176 -16.15 -32.61 -0.24
C ASP A 176 -14.65 -32.56 -0.53
N TYR A 177 -14.16 -33.26 -1.55
CA TYR A 177 -12.75 -33.23 -1.95
C TYR A 177 -12.55 -32.56 -3.32
N GLY A 178 -13.61 -32.01 -3.91
CA GLY A 178 -13.54 -31.23 -5.14
C GLY A 178 -13.11 -32.01 -6.39
N PHE A 179 -13.39 -33.31 -6.45
CA PHE A 179 -13.07 -34.12 -7.65
C PHE A 179 -14.23 -34.99 -8.12
N ARG A 180 -14.20 -35.35 -9.40
CA ARG A 180 -15.17 -36.24 -10.06
C ARG A 180 -14.47 -37.46 -10.63
N VAL A 181 -15.03 -38.63 -10.39
CA VAL A 181 -14.59 -39.90 -10.98
C VAL A 181 -15.51 -40.24 -12.15
N ALA A 182 -14.94 -40.56 -13.31
CA ALA A 182 -15.69 -40.95 -14.49
C ALA A 182 -15.09 -42.21 -15.12
N TYR A 183 -15.95 -43.21 -15.35
CA TYR A 183 -15.63 -44.38 -16.15
C TYR A 183 -16.36 -44.28 -17.50
N GLN A 184 -15.60 -44.20 -18.59
CA GLN A 184 -16.11 -44.03 -19.95
C GLN A 184 -15.46 -45.03 -20.91
N LEU A 185 -16.04 -45.16 -22.11
CA LEU A 185 -15.43 -45.87 -23.23
C LEU A 185 -14.97 -44.86 -24.27
N GLU A 186 -13.71 -44.92 -24.64
CA GLU A 186 -13.13 -44.18 -25.77
C GLU A 186 -12.99 -45.10 -26.99
N ARG A 187 -13.30 -44.54 -28.16
CA ARG A 187 -12.98 -45.16 -29.46
C ARG A 187 -12.35 -44.13 -30.36
N ASP A 188 -11.14 -44.44 -30.82
CA ASP A 188 -10.42 -43.64 -31.80
C ASP A 188 -10.73 -44.14 -33.21
N TYR A 189 -10.95 -43.18 -34.11
CA TYR A 189 -11.17 -43.36 -35.54
C TYR A 189 -10.04 -42.66 -36.30
N THR A 190 -9.48 -43.35 -37.28
CA THR A 190 -8.50 -42.75 -38.20
C THR A 190 -9.20 -41.85 -39.23
N VAL A 191 -8.44 -40.98 -39.89
CA VAL A 191 -8.97 -40.05 -40.92
C VAL A 191 -9.59 -40.76 -42.12
N THR A 192 -9.28 -42.05 -42.34
CA THR A 192 -9.79 -42.86 -43.45
C THR A 192 -11.09 -43.62 -43.15
N GLU A 193 -11.55 -43.65 -41.89
CA GLU A 193 -12.79 -44.36 -41.56
C GLU A 193 -14.05 -43.60 -42.06
N PRO A 194 -15.13 -44.31 -42.47
CA PRO A 194 -16.31 -43.68 -43.07
C PRO A 194 -16.95 -42.56 -42.22
N LEU A 195 -16.94 -42.74 -40.89
CA LEU A 195 -17.46 -41.76 -39.95
C LEU A 195 -16.62 -40.47 -39.94
N SER A 196 -15.29 -40.61 -39.97
CA SER A 196 -14.36 -39.49 -40.05
C SER A 196 -14.53 -38.73 -41.37
N LEU A 197 -14.65 -39.45 -42.49
CA LEU A 197 -14.84 -38.85 -43.82
C LEU A 197 -16.14 -38.03 -43.91
N ASP A 198 -17.24 -38.50 -43.30
CA ASP A 198 -18.49 -37.73 -43.26
C ASP A 198 -18.35 -36.42 -42.45
N ILE A 199 -17.63 -36.47 -41.33
CA ILE A 199 -17.34 -35.28 -40.51
C ILE A 199 -16.45 -34.29 -41.30
N ILE A 200 -15.40 -34.78 -41.97
CA ILE A 200 -14.48 -33.97 -42.77
C ILE A 200 -15.24 -33.30 -43.93
N ARG A 201 -16.11 -34.03 -44.62
CA ARG A 201 -16.92 -33.50 -45.73
C ARG A 201 -17.85 -32.36 -45.30
N LYS A 202 -18.41 -32.45 -44.09
CA LYS A 202 -19.31 -31.42 -43.50
C LYS A 202 -18.56 -30.33 -42.74
N TRP A 203 -17.24 -30.42 -42.65
CA TRP A 203 -16.42 -29.52 -41.83
C TRP A 203 -16.59 -28.04 -42.19
N PRO A 204 -16.57 -27.60 -43.47
CA PRO A 204 -16.68 -26.18 -43.81
C PRO A 204 -18.00 -25.54 -43.37
N ASP A 205 -19.09 -26.29 -43.45
CA ASP A 205 -20.46 -25.78 -43.21
C ASP A 205 -20.93 -25.95 -41.76
N SER A 206 -20.15 -26.64 -40.93
CA SER A 206 -20.44 -26.87 -39.52
C SER A 206 -19.87 -25.77 -38.62
N LYS A 207 -20.66 -25.27 -37.66
CA LYS A 207 -20.10 -24.53 -36.53
C LYS A 207 -19.39 -25.48 -35.57
N LYS A 208 -18.38 -24.99 -34.88
CA LYS A 208 -17.47 -25.79 -34.07
C LYS A 208 -17.19 -25.08 -32.75
N ILE A 209 -16.95 -25.87 -31.72
CA ILE A 209 -16.30 -25.40 -30.50
C ILE A 209 -14.85 -25.87 -30.49
N PHE A 210 -13.98 -24.99 -30.03
CA PHE A 210 -12.54 -25.17 -30.04
C PHE A 210 -12.00 -25.18 -28.63
N ARG A 211 -11.09 -26.11 -28.37
CA ARG A 211 -10.38 -26.23 -27.10
C ARG A 211 -8.92 -26.54 -27.39
N TYR A 212 -8.08 -25.52 -27.25
CA TYR A 212 -6.64 -25.66 -27.25
C TYR A 212 -6.17 -26.08 -25.85
N MET A 213 -5.23 -27.01 -25.77
CA MET A 213 -4.60 -27.40 -24.52
C MET A 213 -3.11 -27.66 -24.70
N ASN A 214 -2.32 -27.27 -23.70
CA ASN A 214 -0.97 -27.76 -23.50
C ASN A 214 -0.98 -28.70 -22.29
N ARG A 215 -0.60 -29.97 -22.47
CA ARG A 215 -0.69 -31.01 -21.44
C ARG A 215 0.67 -31.61 -21.12
N VAL A 216 1.08 -31.54 -19.86
CA VAL A 216 2.21 -32.29 -19.33
C VAL A 216 1.67 -33.54 -18.62
N ARG A 217 2.07 -34.71 -19.08
CA ARG A 217 1.69 -36.01 -18.49
C ARG A 217 2.80 -36.50 -17.59
N PHE A 218 2.49 -36.76 -16.32
CA PHE A 218 3.42 -37.30 -15.35
C PHE A 218 3.18 -38.79 -15.11
N ARG A 219 4.25 -39.55 -14.94
CA ARG A 219 4.24 -40.99 -14.65
C ARG A 219 5.04 -41.29 -13.38
N HIS A 220 4.57 -42.28 -12.62
CA HIS A 220 5.29 -42.84 -11.48
C HIS A 220 5.71 -44.30 -11.75
N PRO A 221 6.92 -44.73 -11.37
CA PRO A 221 7.37 -46.12 -11.50
C PRO A 221 6.47 -47.11 -10.75
N ASP A 222 5.99 -46.75 -9.56
CA ASP A 222 5.23 -47.67 -8.68
C ASP A 222 3.71 -47.59 -8.84
N TYR A 223 3.14 -46.51 -9.37
CA TYR A 223 1.69 -46.33 -9.45
C TYR A 223 1.19 -46.44 -10.90
N PRO A 224 0.09 -47.17 -11.18
CA PRO A 224 -0.46 -47.32 -12.54
C PRO A 224 -1.38 -46.13 -12.88
N VAL A 225 -0.91 -44.91 -12.62
CA VAL A 225 -1.69 -43.68 -12.77
C VAL A 225 -0.83 -42.63 -13.46
N PHE A 226 -1.38 -42.02 -14.50
CA PHE A 226 -0.84 -40.82 -15.10
C PHE A 226 -1.47 -39.59 -14.43
N ALA A 227 -0.67 -38.58 -14.12
CA ALA A 227 -1.17 -37.28 -13.69
C ALA A 227 -1.02 -36.27 -14.83
N ASP A 228 -2.14 -35.86 -15.41
CA ASP A 228 -2.21 -34.95 -16.54
C ASP A 228 -2.50 -33.53 -16.04
N LEU A 229 -1.53 -32.65 -16.23
CA LEU A 229 -1.62 -31.23 -15.92
C LEU A 229 -1.79 -30.46 -17.23
N SER A 230 -2.91 -29.74 -17.39
CA SER A 230 -3.26 -29.07 -18.65
C SER A 230 -3.53 -27.57 -18.48
N ILE A 231 -2.92 -26.75 -19.34
CA ILE A 231 -3.26 -25.33 -19.55
C ILE A 231 -4.17 -25.24 -20.76
N ILE A 232 -5.34 -24.62 -20.63
CA ILE A 232 -6.43 -24.71 -21.60
C ILE A 232 -6.93 -23.32 -22.00
N LYS A 233 -7.11 -23.15 -23.31
CA LYS A 233 -7.82 -22.02 -23.91
C LYS A 233 -9.03 -22.52 -24.69
N THR A 234 -10.19 -21.91 -24.50
CA THR A 234 -11.46 -22.38 -25.09
C THR A 234 -12.18 -21.28 -25.86
N SER A 235 -13.15 -21.68 -26.69
CA SER A 235 -14.07 -20.74 -27.34
C SER A 235 -14.82 -19.87 -26.34
N GLU A 236 -15.24 -18.68 -26.77
CA GLU A 236 -16.06 -17.77 -25.97
C GLU A 236 -17.28 -18.49 -25.37
N THR A 237 -17.58 -18.20 -24.10
CA THR A 237 -18.65 -18.88 -23.35
C THR A 237 -19.78 -17.91 -22.99
N SER A 238 -21.02 -18.35 -23.13
CA SER A 238 -22.21 -17.63 -22.67
C SER A 238 -23.07 -18.58 -21.82
N ASN A 239 -23.51 -18.11 -20.65
CA ASN A 239 -24.28 -18.92 -19.68
C ASN A 239 -23.64 -20.30 -19.37
N ARG A 240 -22.30 -20.36 -19.27
CA ARG A 240 -21.49 -21.59 -19.07
C ARG A 240 -21.41 -22.57 -20.26
N TYR A 241 -21.96 -22.21 -21.42
CA TYR A 241 -21.87 -23.00 -22.65
C TYR A 241 -20.90 -22.34 -23.64
N MET A 242 -20.03 -23.13 -24.27
CA MET A 242 -19.16 -22.65 -25.35
C MET A 242 -20.00 -22.32 -26.59
N ILE A 243 -19.78 -21.15 -27.15
CA ILE A 243 -20.52 -20.67 -28.33
C ILE A 243 -19.87 -21.27 -29.58
N PRO A 244 -20.62 -21.98 -30.44
CA PRO A 244 -20.06 -22.53 -31.68
C PRO A 244 -19.83 -21.45 -32.74
N HIS A 245 -18.65 -21.44 -33.36
CA HIS A 245 -18.25 -20.54 -34.44
C HIS A 245 -17.75 -21.31 -35.67
N ASN A 246 -17.72 -20.67 -36.84
CA ASN A 246 -17.24 -21.35 -38.05
C ASN A 246 -15.71 -21.50 -38.04
N THR A 247 -15.02 -20.48 -37.52
CA THR A 247 -13.55 -20.37 -37.50
C THR A 247 -13.00 -20.25 -36.09
N ILE A 248 -11.72 -20.60 -35.91
CA ILE A 248 -11.04 -20.49 -34.62
C ILE A 248 -10.79 -19.02 -34.21
N GLN A 249 -10.65 -18.12 -35.19
CA GLN A 249 -10.48 -16.68 -34.97
C GLN A 249 -11.73 -16.04 -34.39
N GLU A 250 -12.91 -16.33 -34.97
CA GLU A 250 -14.19 -15.86 -34.45
C GLU A 250 -14.44 -16.37 -33.03
N ALA A 251 -13.98 -17.58 -32.72
CA ALA A 251 -14.08 -18.18 -31.40
C ALA A 251 -13.16 -17.55 -30.34
N LYS A 252 -12.23 -16.66 -30.74
CA LYS A 252 -11.32 -15.92 -29.84
C LYS A 252 -10.48 -16.80 -28.91
N VAL A 253 -10.20 -18.04 -29.31
CA VAL A 253 -9.56 -19.05 -28.45
C VAL A 253 -8.26 -18.53 -27.83
N PHE A 254 -7.38 -17.93 -28.62
CA PHE A 254 -6.04 -17.52 -28.16
C PHE A 254 -6.02 -16.17 -27.43
N THR A 255 -7.11 -15.41 -27.46
CA THR A 255 -7.27 -14.15 -26.72
C THR A 255 -8.05 -14.33 -25.42
N ASN A 256 -8.75 -15.46 -25.25
CA ASN A 256 -9.48 -15.78 -24.03
C ASN A 256 -8.50 -16.17 -22.90
N PRO A 257 -8.87 -15.90 -21.63
CA PRO A 257 -8.04 -16.23 -20.48
C PRO A 257 -7.80 -17.74 -20.36
N GLU A 258 -6.64 -18.08 -19.84
CA GLU A 258 -6.24 -19.47 -19.59
C GLU A 258 -7.01 -20.06 -18.41
N SER A 259 -7.29 -21.36 -18.52
CA SER A 259 -7.85 -22.17 -17.45
C SER A 259 -6.98 -23.40 -17.22
N TYR A 260 -6.96 -23.91 -16.00
CA TYR A 260 -6.08 -25.00 -15.59
C TYR A 260 -6.93 -26.22 -15.25
N GLU A 261 -6.49 -27.40 -15.71
CA GLU A 261 -7.12 -28.69 -15.38
C GLU A 261 -6.07 -29.68 -14.87
N ILE A 262 -6.47 -30.48 -13.89
CA ILE A 262 -5.66 -31.54 -13.30
C ILE A 262 -6.50 -32.81 -13.33
N GLU A 263 -5.97 -33.86 -13.95
CA GLU A 263 -6.63 -35.15 -14.14
C GLU A 263 -5.70 -36.29 -13.74
N LEU A 264 -6.22 -37.32 -13.07
CA LEU A 264 -5.54 -38.60 -12.91
C LEU A 264 -6.20 -39.60 -13.85
N GLU A 265 -5.42 -40.26 -14.71
CA GLU A 265 -5.87 -41.27 -15.66
C GLU A 265 -5.21 -42.61 -15.34
N ILE A 266 -5.98 -43.71 -15.32
CA ILE A 266 -5.42 -45.03 -15.01
C ILE A 266 -4.69 -45.62 -16.22
N ASP A 267 -3.46 -46.12 -16.00
CA ASP A 267 -2.68 -46.82 -17.04
C ASP A 267 -3.20 -48.24 -17.24
N ASN A 268 -4.04 -48.42 -18.26
CA ASN A 268 -4.60 -49.72 -18.66
C ASN A 268 -3.55 -50.81 -18.86
N LYS A 269 -2.29 -50.47 -19.22
CA LYS A 269 -1.23 -51.46 -19.45
C LYS A 269 -0.71 -52.11 -18.16
N ARG A 270 -1.02 -51.53 -17.00
CA ARG A 270 -0.50 -51.93 -15.68
C ARG A 270 -1.59 -52.40 -14.73
N VAL A 271 -2.82 -52.58 -15.21
CA VAL A 271 -4.00 -52.91 -14.40
C VAL A 271 -4.77 -54.07 -15.04
N GLY A 272 -5.20 -55.04 -14.22
CA GLY A 272 -5.93 -56.23 -14.67
C GLY A 272 -5.16 -57.54 -14.45
N ALA A 273 -5.72 -58.64 -14.96
CA ALA A 273 -5.16 -59.98 -14.76
C ALA A 273 -3.76 -60.11 -15.39
N GLY A 274 -2.75 -60.49 -14.58
CA GLY A 274 -1.36 -60.60 -15.00
C GLY A 274 -0.51 -59.33 -14.82
N SER A 275 -1.09 -58.25 -14.27
CA SER A 275 -0.37 -57.01 -13.93
C SER A 275 -0.01 -56.93 -12.44
N SER A 276 0.75 -55.89 -12.05
CA SER A 276 1.06 -55.58 -10.63
C SER A 276 -0.17 -55.14 -9.82
N PHE A 277 -1.29 -54.79 -10.47
CA PHE A 277 -2.53 -54.32 -9.83
C PHE A 277 -3.75 -55.14 -10.28
N PRO A 278 -3.83 -56.43 -9.93
CA PRO A 278 -4.90 -57.31 -10.40
C PRO A 278 -6.18 -57.23 -9.55
N THR A 279 -6.12 -56.64 -8.35
CA THR A 279 -7.26 -56.59 -7.41
C THR A 279 -7.77 -55.17 -7.19
N LEU A 280 -9.08 -55.06 -6.88
CA LEU A 280 -9.71 -53.78 -6.52
C LEU A 280 -8.97 -53.11 -5.36
N LYS A 281 -8.59 -53.88 -4.33
CA LYS A 281 -7.88 -53.36 -3.15
C LYS A 281 -6.55 -52.69 -3.53
N SER A 282 -5.68 -53.40 -4.24
CA SER A 282 -4.37 -52.86 -4.66
C SER A 282 -4.50 -51.63 -5.55
N LEU A 283 -5.47 -51.62 -6.46
CA LEU A 283 -5.71 -50.49 -7.35
C LEU A 283 -6.25 -49.28 -6.59
N MET A 284 -7.21 -49.49 -5.68
CA MET A 284 -7.79 -48.43 -4.86
C MET A 284 -6.76 -47.80 -3.92
N GLU A 285 -5.86 -48.58 -3.34
CA GLU A 285 -4.75 -48.04 -2.51
C GLU A 285 -3.85 -47.11 -3.33
N SER A 286 -3.51 -47.50 -4.56
CA SER A 286 -2.73 -46.65 -5.46
C SER A 286 -3.47 -45.39 -5.88
N ILE A 287 -4.75 -45.51 -6.25
CA ILE A 287 -5.59 -44.38 -6.65
C ILE A 287 -5.72 -43.37 -5.51
N ARG A 288 -6.06 -43.84 -4.30
CA ARG A 288 -6.19 -42.98 -3.11
C ARG A 288 -4.89 -42.26 -2.78
N THR A 289 -3.75 -42.95 -2.95
CA THR A 289 -2.43 -42.34 -2.76
C THR A 289 -2.19 -41.21 -3.76
N CYS A 290 -2.47 -41.43 -5.05
CA CYS A 290 -2.32 -40.41 -6.08
C CYS A 290 -3.28 -39.22 -5.88
N ILE A 291 -4.53 -39.48 -5.50
CA ILE A 291 -5.50 -38.42 -5.14
C ILE A 291 -4.96 -37.58 -3.99
N ARG A 292 -4.42 -38.21 -2.93
CA ARG A 292 -3.85 -37.50 -1.79
C ARG A 292 -2.66 -36.63 -2.19
N ILE A 293 -1.81 -37.08 -3.11
CA ILE A 293 -0.69 -36.28 -3.63
C ILE A 293 -1.20 -35.02 -4.34
N VAL A 294 -2.20 -35.15 -5.21
CA VAL A 294 -2.81 -33.98 -5.90
C VAL A 294 -3.48 -33.04 -4.90
N LEU A 295 -4.30 -33.57 -3.99
CA LEU A 295 -4.96 -32.76 -2.96
C LEU A 295 -3.95 -32.05 -2.05
N ALA A 296 -2.81 -32.69 -1.76
CA ALA A 296 -1.75 -32.07 -0.96
C ALA A 296 -1.13 -30.85 -1.65
N GLY A 297 -0.96 -30.89 -2.98
CA GLY A 297 -0.57 -29.73 -3.76
C GLY A 297 -1.63 -28.62 -3.76
N LEU A 298 -2.90 -28.98 -3.99
CA LEU A 298 -4.02 -28.03 -4.03
C LEU A 298 -4.26 -27.32 -2.70
N GLN A 299 -4.21 -28.07 -1.60
CA GLN A 299 -4.44 -27.56 -0.25
C GLN A 299 -3.16 -27.10 0.45
N GLU A 300 -2.00 -27.27 -0.19
CA GLU A 300 -0.68 -26.95 0.36
C GLU A 300 -0.43 -27.59 1.74
N SER A 301 -0.95 -28.80 1.93
CA SER A 301 -0.83 -29.56 3.16
C SER A 301 -0.67 -31.04 2.85
N LYS A 302 0.21 -31.72 3.60
CA LYS A 302 0.31 -33.19 3.56
C LYS A 302 -0.95 -33.88 4.12
N PHE A 303 -1.85 -33.11 4.72
CA PHE A 303 -3.07 -33.56 5.40
C PHE A 303 -4.30 -32.87 4.79
N PRO A 304 -4.69 -33.21 3.54
CA PRO A 304 -5.83 -32.59 2.90
C PRO A 304 -7.12 -32.88 3.68
N ILE A 305 -7.93 -31.85 3.88
CA ILE A 305 -9.21 -31.90 4.59
C ILE A 305 -10.40 -31.77 3.63
N PRO A 306 -11.59 -32.28 4.00
CA PRO A 306 -12.83 -31.99 3.31
C PRO A 306 -13.16 -30.48 3.26
N TYR A 307 -13.86 -30.05 2.21
CA TYR A 307 -14.41 -28.69 2.10
C TYR A 307 -15.45 -28.40 3.18
N SER A 308 -16.20 -29.41 3.63
CA SER A 308 -17.11 -29.29 4.78
C SER A 308 -16.37 -28.92 6.07
N GLU A 309 -15.20 -29.52 6.33
CA GLU A 309 -14.34 -29.18 7.48
C GLU A 309 -13.71 -27.79 7.31
N ARG A 310 -13.23 -27.45 6.11
CA ARG A 310 -12.75 -26.10 5.77
C ARG A 310 -13.81 -25.03 6.08
N ASP A 311 -15.03 -25.24 5.60
CA ASP A 311 -16.13 -24.29 5.75
C ASP A 311 -16.57 -24.17 7.21
N LEU A 312 -16.56 -25.28 7.97
CA LEU A 312 -16.78 -25.27 9.41
C LEU A 312 -15.72 -24.43 10.14
N VAL A 313 -14.43 -24.61 9.83
CA VAL A 313 -13.33 -23.83 10.42
C VAL A 313 -13.53 -22.33 10.15
N LEU A 314 -13.88 -21.94 8.92
CA LEU A 314 -14.14 -20.55 8.57
C LEU A 314 -15.37 -19.99 9.30
N SER A 315 -16.44 -20.78 9.45
CA SER A 315 -17.61 -20.38 10.22
C SER A 315 -17.29 -20.21 11.71
N SER A 316 -16.56 -21.15 12.32
CA SER A 316 -16.12 -21.06 13.72
C SER A 316 -15.18 -19.88 13.95
N TYR A 317 -14.28 -19.60 13.00
CA TYR A 317 -13.46 -18.41 13.01
C TYR A 317 -14.31 -17.13 13.01
N LEU A 318 -15.33 -17.03 12.15
CA LEU A 318 -16.20 -15.84 12.11
C LEU A 318 -17.04 -15.69 13.39
N LEU A 319 -17.52 -16.81 13.95
CA LEU A 319 -18.26 -16.82 15.21
C LEU A 319 -17.37 -16.31 16.36
N LEU A 320 -16.11 -16.76 16.41
CA LEU A 320 -15.12 -16.29 17.37
C LEU A 320 -14.92 -14.76 17.32
N LEU A 321 -15.08 -14.14 16.13
CA LEU A 321 -14.92 -12.69 15.99
C LEU A 321 -16.15 -11.89 16.42
N LYS A 322 -17.37 -12.37 16.13
CA LYS A 322 -18.61 -11.59 16.26
C LYS A 322 -19.43 -11.88 17.52
N GLY A 323 -19.11 -12.96 18.25
CA GLY A 323 -19.93 -13.42 19.38
C GLY A 323 -21.23 -14.09 18.91
N GLU A 324 -21.97 -14.70 19.84
CA GLU A 324 -23.20 -15.45 19.56
C GLU A 324 -24.44 -14.53 19.39
N GLU A 325 -24.41 -13.30 19.92
CA GLU A 325 -25.59 -12.40 20.00
C GLU A 325 -25.84 -11.52 18.76
N GLU A 326 -24.85 -11.27 17.89
CA GLU A 326 -24.99 -10.37 16.72
C GLU A 326 -25.77 -10.98 15.53
N GLU A 327 -26.18 -12.26 15.58
CA GLU A 327 -27.03 -12.83 14.52
C GLU A 327 -28.50 -12.34 14.60
N GLU A 328 -28.96 -11.81 15.74
CA GLU A 328 -30.37 -11.42 15.93
C GLU A 328 -30.65 -9.91 15.70
N GLY A 329 -29.63 -9.05 15.65
CA GLY A 329 -29.79 -7.58 15.59
C GLY A 329 -29.02 -6.88 14.46
N GLU A 330 -29.74 -6.35 13.47
CA GLU A 330 -29.36 -5.25 12.57
C GLU A 330 -27.90 -5.13 12.04
N SER A 331 -27.55 -5.91 11.01
CA SER A 331 -26.74 -5.38 9.90
C SER A 331 -27.11 -6.03 8.55
N GLU A 332 -27.99 -5.37 7.79
CA GLU A 332 -28.52 -5.82 6.50
C GLU A 332 -27.50 -5.93 5.34
N SER A 333 -26.19 -5.78 5.57
CA SER A 333 -25.21 -5.67 4.47
C SER A 333 -24.23 -6.84 4.30
N GLU A 334 -23.97 -7.68 5.32
CA GLU A 334 -22.91 -8.69 5.20
C GLU A 334 -23.31 -10.16 5.41
N SER A 335 -24.50 -10.46 5.93
CA SER A 335 -24.96 -11.84 6.21
C SER A 335 -26.16 -12.32 5.35
N LYS A 336 -26.38 -11.79 4.14
CA LYS A 336 -27.38 -12.38 3.23
C LYS A 336 -26.95 -13.78 2.75
N VAL A 337 -27.75 -14.78 3.10
CA VAL A 337 -27.88 -16.05 2.36
C VAL A 337 -28.29 -15.71 0.92
N GLU A 338 -27.39 -15.89 -0.05
CA GLU A 338 -27.76 -15.75 -1.46
C GLU A 338 -28.69 -16.89 -1.83
N LYS A 339 -29.99 -16.58 -2.02
CA LYS A 339 -30.90 -17.47 -2.74
C LYS A 339 -30.44 -17.51 -4.19
N SER A 340 -29.79 -18.62 -4.56
CA SER A 340 -29.59 -18.93 -5.98
C SER A 340 -30.94 -18.97 -6.70
N ASN A 341 -30.96 -18.68 -8.01
CA ASN A 341 -32.15 -18.91 -8.87
C ASN A 341 -32.65 -20.37 -8.87
N THR A 342 -31.91 -21.26 -8.21
CA THR A 342 -32.16 -22.70 -8.01
C THR A 342 -32.52 -23.05 -6.56
N GLY A 343 -32.89 -22.08 -5.72
CA GLY A 343 -33.43 -22.29 -4.36
C GLY A 343 -32.55 -23.06 -3.37
N GLU A 344 -31.26 -23.31 -3.68
CA GLU A 344 -30.28 -23.85 -2.75
C GLU A 344 -29.83 -22.73 -1.80
N GLU A 345 -29.97 -22.96 -0.49
CA GLU A 345 -29.34 -22.16 0.57
C GLU A 345 -27.83 -22.29 0.45
N ARG A 346 -27.14 -21.17 0.19
CA ARG A 346 -25.67 -21.13 0.12
C ARG A 346 -25.13 -20.29 1.25
N ARG A 347 -24.27 -20.87 2.07
CA ARG A 347 -23.45 -20.14 3.05
C ARG A 347 -22.57 -19.15 2.28
N LYS A 348 -22.60 -17.87 2.69
CA LYS A 348 -21.89 -16.78 2.00
C LYS A 348 -20.39 -17.06 2.03
N ARG A 349 -19.72 -16.87 0.89
CA ARG A 349 -18.27 -17.07 0.76
C ARG A 349 -17.53 -16.06 1.64
N VAL A 350 -16.66 -16.53 2.54
CA VAL A 350 -15.80 -15.66 3.35
C VAL A 350 -14.85 -14.90 2.43
N LEU A 351 -14.83 -13.57 2.58
CA LEU A 351 -14.03 -12.68 1.75
C LEU A 351 -12.67 -12.40 2.41
N PRO A 352 -11.62 -12.06 1.63
CA PRO A 352 -10.32 -11.64 2.18
C PRO A 352 -10.39 -10.44 3.14
N SER A 353 -11.48 -9.66 3.12
CA SER A 353 -11.71 -8.58 4.09
C SER A 353 -11.91 -9.06 5.52
N ALA A 354 -12.24 -10.34 5.74
CA ALA A 354 -12.42 -10.92 7.07
C ALA A 354 -11.10 -11.21 7.81
N PHE A 355 -9.93 -11.08 7.15
CA PHE A 355 -8.64 -11.29 7.81
C PHE A 355 -8.32 -10.16 8.78
N ILE A 356 -8.30 -10.43 10.09
CA ILE A 356 -8.18 -9.39 11.13
C ILE A 356 -6.75 -8.95 11.48
N GLY A 357 -5.72 -9.67 11.01
CA GLY A 357 -4.33 -9.30 11.27
C GLY A 357 -3.97 -7.98 10.57
N PRO A 358 -3.63 -6.90 11.30
CA PRO A 358 -3.41 -5.59 10.70
C PRO A 358 -2.06 -5.53 9.96
N GLY A 359 -2.02 -4.89 8.80
CA GLY A 359 -0.79 -4.63 8.06
C GLY A 359 0.04 -3.50 8.67
N SER A 360 1.36 -3.51 8.47
CA SER A 360 2.28 -2.45 8.93
C SER A 360 2.62 -1.45 7.80
N PHE A 361 2.80 -0.17 8.18
CA PHE A 361 3.29 0.90 7.33
C PHE A 361 4.80 0.78 7.08
N THR A 362 5.28 1.32 5.96
CA THR A 362 6.72 1.41 5.70
C THR A 362 7.33 2.46 6.64
N LEU A 363 8.40 2.12 7.35
CA LEU A 363 9.12 3.03 8.25
C LEU A 363 9.72 4.19 7.42
N GLN A 364 9.51 5.43 7.87
CA GLN A 364 10.07 6.63 7.26
C GLN A 364 11.02 7.34 8.22
N ILE A 365 11.85 8.26 7.67
CA ILE A 365 12.84 9.02 8.47
C ILE A 365 12.14 9.77 9.61
N ASP A 366 10.95 10.32 9.37
CA ASP A 366 10.13 11.04 10.34
C ASP A 366 9.76 10.18 11.57
N ASN A 367 9.76 8.85 11.44
CA ASN A 367 9.51 7.93 12.55
C ASN A 367 10.76 7.65 13.40
N MET A 368 11.94 8.13 12.99
CA MET A 368 13.24 7.83 13.62
C MET A 368 13.98 9.07 14.14
N VAL A 369 13.52 10.27 13.80
CA VAL A 369 14.12 11.54 14.25
C VAL A 369 14.11 11.64 15.78
N ALA A 370 14.91 12.56 16.33
CA ALA A 370 14.93 12.83 17.77
C ALA A 370 13.48 13.05 18.26
N PHE A 371 13.14 12.41 19.37
CA PHE A 371 11.79 12.48 19.90
C PHE A 371 11.51 13.91 20.34
N ASP A 372 10.51 14.52 19.72
CA ASP A 372 9.92 15.77 20.14
C ASP A 372 8.62 15.41 20.86
N GLU A 373 8.52 15.74 22.15
CA GLU A 373 7.35 15.45 22.99
C GLU A 373 6.05 15.99 22.41
N ASP A 374 6.18 17.04 21.60
CA ASP A 374 5.08 17.68 20.96
C ASP A 374 4.68 16.93 19.67
N SER A 375 5.58 16.20 19.01
CA SER A 375 5.33 15.57 17.70
C SER A 375 4.28 14.46 17.80
N ARG A 376 3.27 14.55 16.93
CA ARG A 376 2.21 13.52 16.81
C ARG A 376 2.55 12.40 15.84
N VAL A 377 3.67 12.50 15.14
CA VAL A 377 4.17 11.45 14.26
C VAL A 377 4.65 10.30 15.15
N PRO A 378 4.16 9.06 14.95
CA PRO A 378 4.62 7.93 15.75
C PRO A 378 6.13 7.73 15.56
N ASN A 379 6.84 7.55 16.66
CA ASN A 379 8.30 7.54 16.69
C ASN A 379 8.82 6.27 17.38
N ILE A 380 9.67 5.51 16.69
CA ILE A 380 10.16 4.22 17.18
C ILE A 380 11.11 4.33 18.38
N ARG A 381 11.56 5.54 18.74
CA ARG A 381 12.46 5.76 19.89
C ARG A 381 11.76 5.60 21.25
N LYS A 382 10.42 5.66 21.31
CA LYS A 382 9.66 5.58 22.55
C LYS A 382 8.49 4.60 22.44
N ASN A 383 8.40 3.63 23.36
CA ASN A 383 7.32 2.65 23.44
C ASN A 383 7.19 1.72 22.22
N TYR A 384 8.32 1.28 21.66
CA TYR A 384 8.37 0.27 20.60
C TYR A 384 9.28 -0.89 20.96
N CYS A 385 8.98 -2.05 20.38
CA CYS A 385 9.88 -3.17 20.27
C CYS A 385 10.17 -3.48 18.80
N VAL A 386 11.30 -4.15 18.55
CA VAL A 386 11.74 -4.57 17.22
C VAL A 386 11.96 -6.08 17.18
N THR A 387 11.60 -6.69 16.05
CA THR A 387 11.85 -8.09 15.74
C THR A 387 12.26 -8.26 14.27
N ASP A 388 12.81 -9.42 13.91
CA ASP A 388 13.13 -9.74 12.52
C ASP A 388 11.86 -9.80 11.66
N LYS A 389 11.98 -9.53 10.36
CA LYS A 389 10.93 -9.81 9.38
C LYS A 389 11.31 -11.08 8.63
N ALA A 390 10.60 -12.19 8.86
CA ALA A 390 10.89 -13.44 8.18
C ALA A 390 10.29 -13.40 6.77
N ASP A 391 10.94 -14.07 5.82
CA ASP A 391 10.43 -14.24 4.46
C ASP A 391 9.42 -15.41 4.39
N GLY A 392 8.40 -15.36 5.26
CA GLY A 392 7.36 -16.38 5.39
C GLY A 392 5.98 -15.89 4.95
N ASP A 393 5.06 -16.83 4.71
CA ASP A 393 3.66 -16.50 4.42
C ASP A 393 2.95 -16.04 5.69
N ARG A 394 2.40 -14.81 5.74
CA ARG A 394 1.58 -14.37 6.87
C ARG A 394 0.31 -15.21 6.99
N LYS A 395 0.11 -15.88 8.14
CA LYS A 395 -1.05 -16.73 8.43
C LYS A 395 -1.47 -16.61 9.89
N LEU A 396 -2.77 -16.61 10.14
CA LEU A 396 -3.32 -16.81 11.47
C LEU A 396 -3.25 -18.29 11.82
N LEU A 397 -2.88 -18.63 13.06
CA LEU A 397 -2.99 -19.98 13.60
C LEU A 397 -4.26 -20.06 14.44
N TYR A 398 -5.19 -20.92 14.02
CA TYR A 398 -6.47 -21.14 14.69
C TYR A 398 -6.50 -22.55 15.31
N ILE A 399 -6.78 -22.61 16.60
CA ILE A 399 -7.00 -23.87 17.33
C ILE A 399 -8.51 -24.05 17.45
N SER A 400 -9.05 -25.07 16.80
CA SER A 400 -10.50 -25.36 16.86
C SER A 400 -10.96 -25.86 18.24
N SER A 401 -12.27 -25.87 18.46
CA SER A 401 -12.95 -26.53 19.58
C SER A 401 -12.65 -28.02 19.78
N GLN A 402 -12.02 -28.68 18.80
CA GLN A 402 -11.56 -30.07 18.88
C GLN A 402 -10.05 -30.20 19.13
N GLY A 403 -9.34 -29.09 19.32
CA GLY A 403 -7.89 -29.06 19.48
C GLY A 403 -7.08 -29.20 18.19
N LYS A 404 -7.72 -29.33 17.02
CA LYS A 404 -7.01 -29.32 15.72
C LYS A 404 -6.45 -27.93 15.41
N ILE A 405 -5.22 -27.90 14.88
CA ILE A 405 -4.50 -26.68 14.57
C ILE A 405 -4.54 -26.41 13.06
N TYR A 406 -5.07 -25.25 12.67
CA TYR A 406 -5.19 -24.79 11.29
C TYR A 406 -4.43 -23.48 11.07
N LEU A 407 -4.00 -23.24 9.84
CA LEU A 407 -3.47 -21.97 9.38
C LEU A 407 -4.46 -21.32 8.41
N ILE A 408 -4.74 -20.03 8.59
CA ILE A 408 -5.64 -19.24 7.74
C ILE A 408 -4.81 -18.11 7.12
N ASP A 409 -4.68 -18.08 5.80
CA ASP A 409 -3.92 -17.03 5.10
C ASP A 409 -4.72 -15.74 4.88
N THR A 410 -4.04 -14.71 4.34
CA THR A 410 -4.68 -13.40 4.08
C THR A 410 -5.77 -13.39 3.00
N ASN A 411 -5.96 -14.52 2.31
CA ASN A 411 -7.04 -14.77 1.33
C ASN A 411 -8.11 -15.71 1.89
N MET A 412 -8.08 -16.00 3.20
CA MET A 412 -8.97 -16.92 3.91
C MET A 412 -8.87 -18.38 3.42
N LYS A 413 -7.73 -18.81 2.89
CA LYS A 413 -7.46 -20.23 2.60
C LYS A 413 -7.03 -20.93 3.89
N VAL A 414 -7.77 -21.99 4.23
CA VAL A 414 -7.47 -22.84 5.39
C VAL A 414 -6.50 -23.95 5.00
N THR A 415 -5.46 -24.13 5.80
CA THR A 415 -4.47 -25.21 5.68
C THR A 415 -4.45 -25.98 7.00
N PHE A 416 -4.72 -27.28 6.98
CA PHE A 416 -4.58 -28.11 8.17
C PHE A 416 -3.12 -28.51 8.37
N THR A 417 -2.61 -28.39 9.60
CA THR A 417 -1.19 -28.65 9.92
C THR A 417 -0.85 -30.13 10.07
N GLY A 418 -1.86 -30.98 10.27
CA GLY A 418 -1.67 -32.37 10.71
C GLY A 418 -1.43 -32.52 12.20
N SER A 419 -1.60 -31.43 12.96
CA SER A 419 -1.33 -31.40 14.40
C SER A 419 -2.58 -31.11 15.21
N VAL A 420 -2.64 -31.70 16.39
CA VAL A 420 -3.63 -31.42 17.43
C VAL A 420 -2.92 -31.00 18.72
N THR A 421 -3.59 -30.21 19.54
CA THR A 421 -3.15 -29.95 20.92
C THR A 421 -4.08 -30.68 21.89
N PRO A 422 -3.54 -31.38 22.90
CA PRO A 422 -4.35 -31.96 23.97
C PRO A 422 -4.82 -30.92 25.00
N SER A 423 -4.29 -29.69 24.92
CA SER A 423 -4.56 -28.62 25.90
C SER A 423 -5.91 -27.97 25.63
N LYS A 424 -6.96 -28.46 26.29
CA LYS A 424 -8.34 -27.94 26.18
C LYS A 424 -8.46 -26.45 26.51
N SER A 425 -7.61 -25.93 27.38
CA SER A 425 -7.54 -24.50 27.73
C SER A 425 -7.18 -23.60 26.54
N LEU A 426 -6.75 -24.18 25.41
CA LEU A 426 -6.38 -23.44 24.20
C LEU A 426 -7.39 -23.59 23.07
N TYR A 427 -8.49 -24.31 23.28
CA TYR A 427 -9.49 -24.49 22.25
C TYR A 427 -10.12 -23.14 21.91
N ASP A 428 -10.42 -22.91 20.64
CA ASP A 428 -10.92 -21.62 20.12
C ASP A 428 -9.98 -20.44 20.42
N SER A 429 -8.67 -20.67 20.20
CA SER A 429 -7.63 -19.63 20.29
C SER A 429 -7.13 -19.22 18.90
N LEU A 430 -6.67 -17.97 18.78
CA LEU A 430 -6.22 -17.38 17.52
C LEU A 430 -4.92 -16.59 17.73
N LEU A 431 -3.88 -16.95 16.97
CA LEU A 431 -2.56 -16.32 16.98
C LEU A 431 -2.23 -15.73 15.60
N ASP A 432 -1.36 -14.72 15.54
CA ASP A 432 -0.82 -14.17 14.30
C ASP A 432 0.69 -14.42 14.18
N GLY A 433 1.14 -14.65 12.95
CA GLY A 433 2.47 -15.20 12.69
C GLY A 433 2.84 -15.37 11.23
N GLU A 434 4.07 -15.77 11.01
CA GLU A 434 4.66 -16.06 9.70
C GLU A 434 4.92 -17.57 9.58
N HIS A 435 4.47 -18.18 8.47
CA HIS A 435 4.65 -19.60 8.18
C HIS A 435 5.78 -19.79 7.16
N VAL A 436 6.89 -20.36 7.62
CA VAL A 436 8.08 -20.68 6.83
C VAL A 436 8.09 -22.17 6.49
N LYS A 437 7.90 -22.48 5.20
CA LYS A 437 7.86 -23.87 4.72
C LYS A 437 9.25 -24.49 4.57
N TYR A 438 10.23 -23.70 4.13
CA TYR A 438 11.58 -24.14 3.79
C TYR A 438 12.63 -23.29 4.50
N ASP A 439 13.74 -23.91 4.89
CA ASP A 439 14.93 -23.19 5.37
C ASP A 439 15.70 -22.53 4.23
N LYS A 440 16.80 -21.83 4.57
CA LYS A 440 17.67 -21.13 3.60
C LYS A 440 18.28 -22.04 2.53
N ASP A 441 18.43 -23.33 2.82
CA ASP A 441 18.99 -24.33 1.91
C ASP A 441 17.91 -25.06 1.09
N GLY A 442 16.64 -24.65 1.23
CA GLY A 442 15.50 -25.22 0.51
C GLY A 442 14.95 -26.52 1.12
N LYS A 443 15.39 -26.90 2.32
CA LYS A 443 14.87 -28.09 3.03
C LYS A 443 13.59 -27.74 3.78
N TYR A 444 12.61 -28.64 3.71
CA TYR A 444 11.29 -28.45 4.31
C TYR A 444 11.35 -28.51 5.85
N ILE A 445 10.96 -27.42 6.53
CA ILE A 445 10.99 -27.28 8.00
C ILE A 445 9.61 -27.06 8.65
N ASN A 446 8.63 -26.55 7.89
CA ASN A 446 7.24 -26.35 8.35
C ASN A 446 7.14 -25.65 9.71
N LEU A 447 7.70 -24.46 9.77
CA LEU A 447 7.85 -23.64 10.97
C LEU A 447 6.82 -22.51 10.97
N TYR A 448 6.05 -22.39 12.05
CA TYR A 448 5.21 -21.23 12.33
C TYR A 448 5.85 -20.36 13.40
N ILE A 449 6.11 -19.11 13.06
CA ILE A 449 6.77 -18.14 13.93
C ILE A 449 5.72 -17.11 14.32
N ALA A 450 5.18 -17.24 15.53
CA ALA A 450 4.15 -16.36 16.03
C ALA A 450 4.76 -15.07 16.58
N PHE A 451 4.09 -13.95 16.32
CA PHE A 451 4.51 -12.64 16.81
C PHE A 451 3.40 -11.90 17.60
N ASP A 452 2.14 -12.36 17.55
CA ASP A 452 1.05 -11.80 18.36
C ASP A 452 -0.03 -12.86 18.65
N VAL A 453 -0.94 -12.55 19.56
CA VAL A 453 -2.07 -13.39 19.97
C VAL A 453 -3.33 -12.54 20.14
N TYR A 454 -4.45 -13.02 19.58
CA TYR A 454 -5.70 -12.25 19.53
C TYR A 454 -6.80 -12.85 20.38
N TYR A 455 -6.92 -14.17 20.41
CA TYR A 455 -7.95 -14.85 21.19
C TYR A 455 -7.35 -16.03 21.95
N ILE A 456 -7.82 -16.25 23.18
CA ILE A 456 -7.50 -17.41 24.01
C ILE A 456 -8.80 -17.92 24.61
N LYS A 457 -9.15 -19.19 24.38
CA LYS A 457 -10.40 -19.80 24.89
C LYS A 457 -11.63 -18.93 24.63
N LYS A 458 -11.88 -18.56 23.36
CA LYS A 458 -12.94 -17.63 22.91
C LYS A 458 -12.81 -16.16 23.34
N ARG A 459 -12.05 -15.85 24.39
CA ARG A 459 -11.89 -14.48 24.90
C ARG A 459 -10.97 -13.65 24.02
N SER A 460 -11.40 -12.43 23.66
CA SER A 460 -10.54 -11.45 23.00
C SER A 460 -9.51 -10.91 24.00
N ILE A 461 -8.24 -10.92 23.60
CA ILE A 461 -7.14 -10.28 24.31
C ILE A 461 -6.50 -9.16 23.49
N ARG A 462 -7.14 -8.76 22.39
CA ARG A 462 -6.65 -7.73 21.46
C ARG A 462 -6.55 -6.37 22.14
N GLU A 463 -7.35 -6.16 23.18
CA GLU A 463 -7.46 -4.97 24.00
C GLU A 463 -6.25 -4.77 24.91
N TYR A 464 -5.49 -5.84 25.19
CA TYR A 464 -4.33 -5.78 26.06
C TYR A 464 -3.14 -5.15 25.36
N GLU A 465 -2.27 -4.50 26.13
CA GLU A 465 -1.00 -3.97 25.65
C GLU A 465 -0.03 -5.10 25.30
N PHE A 466 0.91 -4.82 24.41
CA PHE A 466 1.79 -5.86 23.88
C PHE A 466 2.90 -6.25 24.86
N MET A 467 3.58 -5.27 25.47
CA MET A 467 4.65 -5.49 26.46
C MET A 467 4.65 -4.35 27.50
N LYS A 468 5.18 -4.64 28.69
CA LYS A 468 5.34 -3.68 29.79
C LYS A 468 6.30 -2.52 29.45
N SER A 469 5.92 -1.30 29.83
CA SER A 469 6.76 -0.11 29.65
C SER A 469 7.78 0.08 30.79
N ASP A 470 8.86 0.83 30.54
CA ASP A 470 9.88 1.13 31.56
C ASP A 470 9.33 2.02 32.70
N ASP A 471 8.40 2.92 32.38
CA ASP A 471 7.78 3.81 33.37
C ASP A 471 6.94 2.99 34.38
N GLU A 472 6.19 2.00 33.89
CA GLU A 472 5.42 1.07 34.74
C GLU A 472 6.32 0.10 35.54
N GLU A 473 7.52 -0.22 35.05
CA GLU A 473 8.49 -1.02 35.83
C GLU A 473 8.97 -0.24 37.06
N LYS A 474 9.18 1.07 36.95
CA LYS A 474 9.58 1.94 38.06
C LYS A 474 8.44 2.18 39.06
N ASP A 475 7.24 2.48 38.55
CA ASP A 475 6.05 2.71 39.39
C ASP A 475 5.73 1.48 40.25
N GLU A 476 5.84 0.26 39.71
CA GLU A 476 5.64 -0.96 40.49
C GLU A 476 6.80 -1.31 41.45
N GLU A 477 8.03 -0.85 41.19
CA GLU A 477 9.14 -0.98 42.15
C GLU A 477 8.97 -0.05 43.35
N GLU A 478 8.39 1.14 43.14
CA GLU A 478 8.06 2.11 44.20
C GLU A 478 6.75 1.77 44.94
N GLU A 479 5.74 1.22 44.26
CA GLU A 479 4.44 0.83 44.86
C GLU A 479 4.47 -0.50 45.64
N LYS A 480 5.51 -1.35 45.48
CA LYS A 480 5.65 -2.62 46.24
C LYS A 480 5.75 -2.45 47.76
N GLU A 481 5.84 -1.22 48.28
CA GLU A 481 5.76 -0.91 49.71
C GLU A 481 4.33 -0.65 50.24
N GLY A 482 3.29 -0.63 49.38
CA GLY A 482 1.91 -0.40 49.84
C GLY A 482 0.80 -0.88 48.88
N GLU A 483 0.05 -1.89 49.33
CA GLU A 483 -1.20 -2.48 48.76
C GLU A 483 -1.08 -3.39 47.52
N GLU A 484 -1.73 -4.56 47.59
CA GLU A 484 -1.85 -5.56 46.52
C GLU A 484 -2.84 -5.07 45.43
N LYS A 485 -2.34 -4.46 44.35
CA LYS A 485 -3.10 -4.28 43.09
C LYS A 485 -2.96 -5.52 42.20
N GLU A 486 -4.00 -5.82 41.42
CA GLU A 486 -3.95 -6.86 40.37
C GLU A 486 -2.88 -6.51 39.31
N GLU A 487 -1.98 -7.47 39.02
CA GLU A 487 -0.86 -7.29 38.09
C GLU A 487 -1.36 -7.24 36.63
N LYS A 488 -1.02 -6.17 35.91
CA LYS A 488 -1.47 -5.94 34.52
C LYS A 488 -0.89 -7.00 33.58
N VAL A 489 -1.74 -7.60 32.73
CA VAL A 489 -1.36 -8.69 31.80
C VAL A 489 -1.03 -8.17 30.41
N TYR A 490 0.05 -8.70 29.78
CA TYR A 490 0.53 -8.30 28.45
C TYR A 490 0.43 -9.43 27.42
N ARG A 491 0.17 -9.09 26.14
CA ARG A 491 0.00 -10.08 25.06
C ARG A 491 1.25 -10.90 24.79
N GLN A 492 2.44 -10.30 24.84
CA GLN A 492 3.70 -11.00 24.55
C GLN A 492 4.01 -12.08 25.60
N ASP A 493 3.69 -11.83 26.88
CA ASP A 493 3.82 -12.83 27.94
C ASP A 493 2.88 -14.00 27.71
N LEU A 494 1.60 -13.72 27.43
CA LEU A 494 0.61 -14.74 27.09
C LEU A 494 1.06 -15.57 25.88
N LEU A 495 1.53 -14.93 24.80
CA LEU A 495 2.05 -15.60 23.61
C LEU A 495 3.20 -16.56 23.95
N SER A 496 4.18 -16.08 24.71
CA SER A 496 5.36 -16.86 25.11
C SER A 496 4.96 -18.09 25.92
N VAL A 497 4.04 -17.93 26.87
CA VAL A 497 3.53 -19.03 27.71
C VAL A 497 2.79 -20.06 26.89
N LEU A 498 1.85 -19.62 26.06
CA LEU A 498 1.06 -20.48 25.19
C LEU A 498 1.96 -21.39 24.36
N ILE A 499 2.95 -20.80 23.68
CA ILE A 499 3.84 -21.52 22.76
C ILE A 499 4.79 -22.44 23.51
N ASN A 500 5.47 -21.94 24.53
CA ASN A 500 6.53 -22.69 25.20
C ASN A 500 6.01 -23.76 26.15
N GLN A 501 4.79 -23.60 26.70
CA GLN A 501 4.31 -24.46 27.78
C GLN A 501 3.04 -25.25 27.43
N HIS A 502 2.13 -24.71 26.60
CA HIS A 502 0.78 -25.26 26.46
C HIS A 502 0.43 -25.86 25.10
N ILE A 503 0.82 -25.25 23.96
CA ILE A 503 0.33 -25.69 22.63
C ILE A 503 0.75 -27.14 22.33
N ARG A 504 1.98 -27.54 22.64
CA ARG A 504 2.51 -28.92 22.53
C ARG A 504 1.91 -29.72 21.35
N PRO A 505 2.18 -29.33 20.10
CA PRO A 505 1.52 -29.92 18.93
C PRO A 505 1.90 -31.40 18.76
N THR A 506 0.92 -32.29 18.80
CA THR A 506 1.08 -33.73 18.57
C THR A 506 0.56 -34.12 17.19
N SER A 507 1.24 -35.09 16.55
CA SER A 507 0.84 -35.61 15.24
C SER A 507 -0.50 -36.35 15.35
N ILE A 508 -1.39 -36.17 14.37
CA ILE A 508 -2.59 -37.03 14.26
C ILE A 508 -2.29 -38.45 13.80
N ILE A 509 -1.09 -38.70 13.25
CA ILE A 509 -0.62 -40.03 12.84
C ILE A 509 0.14 -40.64 14.02
N SER A 510 -0.38 -41.71 14.61
CA SER A 510 0.31 -42.46 15.66
C SER A 510 1.37 -43.39 15.07
N SER A 511 2.65 -43.17 15.36
CA SER A 511 3.67 -44.20 15.18
C SER A 511 3.65 -45.14 16.40
N SER A 512 3.50 -46.43 16.16
CA SER A 512 3.44 -47.50 17.17
C SER A 512 4.81 -47.80 17.84
N LYS A 513 5.73 -46.82 17.88
CA LYS A 513 7.05 -46.95 18.52
C LYS A 513 7.42 -45.64 19.24
N LYS A 514 7.74 -45.78 20.54
CA LYS A 514 8.34 -44.83 21.51
C LYS A 514 7.88 -43.35 21.45
N GLU A 515 7.52 -42.81 22.61
CA GLU A 515 7.06 -41.42 22.83
C GLU A 515 7.96 -40.32 22.25
N GLU A 516 9.24 -40.59 21.98
CA GLU A 516 10.18 -39.65 21.35
C GLU A 516 9.94 -39.40 19.85
N GLU A 517 9.26 -40.32 19.13
CA GLU A 517 8.98 -40.21 17.69
C GLU A 517 7.64 -39.54 17.35
N ASN A 518 6.81 -39.21 18.35
CA ASN A 518 5.44 -38.71 18.13
C ASN A 518 5.34 -37.17 17.96
N ARG A 519 6.47 -36.50 17.69
CA ARG A 519 6.52 -35.06 17.43
C ARG A 519 5.95 -34.78 16.04
N SER A 520 4.94 -33.91 15.97
CA SER A 520 4.42 -33.46 14.67
C SER A 520 5.55 -32.79 13.88
N GLY A 521 5.60 -32.99 12.56
CA GLY A 521 6.53 -32.27 11.69
C GLY A 521 6.21 -30.79 11.53
N PHE A 522 5.37 -30.22 12.40
CA PHE A 522 4.99 -28.81 12.45
C PHE A 522 5.58 -28.19 13.71
N ARG A 523 6.42 -27.18 13.53
CA ARG A 523 7.13 -26.49 14.63
C ARG A 523 6.47 -25.14 14.87
N ILE A 524 6.32 -24.76 16.13
CA ILE A 524 5.78 -23.46 16.53
C ILE A 524 6.83 -22.78 17.41
N GLN A 525 7.15 -21.53 17.12
CA GLN A 525 8.11 -20.73 17.87
C GLN A 525 7.56 -19.32 18.08
N CYS A 526 7.93 -18.68 19.19
CA CYS A 526 7.65 -17.27 19.45
C CYS A 526 8.81 -16.42 18.91
N LYS A 527 8.51 -15.28 18.27
CA LYS A 527 9.55 -14.32 17.88
C LYS A 527 10.27 -13.76 19.09
N THR A 528 11.53 -13.39 18.87
CA THR A 528 12.32 -12.66 19.87
C THR A 528 12.12 -11.16 19.64
N PHE A 529 11.80 -10.43 20.70
CA PHE A 529 11.55 -8.99 20.67
C PHE A 529 12.62 -8.25 21.47
N TYR A 530 13.12 -7.15 20.92
CA TYR A 530 14.03 -6.25 21.61
C TYR A 530 13.30 -4.92 21.89
N LYS A 531 13.12 -4.58 23.16
CA LYS A 531 12.48 -3.35 23.63
C LYS A 531 13.50 -2.21 23.70
N GLY A 532 13.11 -0.99 23.33
CA GLY A 532 13.88 0.21 23.70
C GLY A 532 13.68 0.53 25.18
N SER A 533 14.76 0.63 25.94
CA SER A 533 14.79 0.99 27.37
C SER A 533 15.85 2.04 27.68
N GLU A 534 15.86 2.57 28.91
CA GLU A 534 16.95 3.45 29.39
C GLU A 534 18.34 2.81 29.29
N LYS A 535 18.41 1.46 29.38
CA LYS A 535 19.66 0.68 29.31
C LYS A 535 20.03 0.28 27.88
N GLN A 536 19.06 0.20 26.97
CA GLN A 536 19.25 -0.27 25.60
C GLN A 536 18.38 0.50 24.61
N SER A 537 18.97 1.17 23.63
CA SER A 537 18.19 1.82 22.57
C SER A 537 17.54 0.79 21.63
N ILE A 538 16.41 1.16 21.01
CA ILE A 538 15.78 0.35 19.96
C ILE A 538 16.74 0.03 18.80
N PHE A 539 17.67 0.95 18.50
CA PHE A 539 18.68 0.80 17.45
C PHE A 539 19.73 -0.27 17.78
N GLN A 540 20.09 -0.45 19.05
CA GLN A 540 20.92 -1.59 19.48
C GLN A 540 20.19 -2.92 19.30
N GLY A 541 18.87 -2.95 19.50
CA GLY A 541 18.03 -4.09 19.14
C GLY A 541 18.09 -4.41 17.64
N CYS A 542 17.95 -3.38 16.80
CA CYS A 542 18.10 -3.50 15.34
C CYS A 542 19.49 -4.04 14.96
N SER A 543 20.55 -3.47 15.53
CA SER A 543 21.93 -3.92 15.29
C SER A 543 22.17 -5.37 15.71
N THR A 544 21.51 -5.84 16.78
CA THR A 544 21.62 -7.23 17.24
C THR A 544 20.98 -8.18 16.25
N ILE A 545 19.75 -7.88 15.81
CA ILE A 545 19.04 -8.70 14.82
C ILE A 545 19.82 -8.74 13.50
N LEU A 546 20.26 -7.58 12.99
CA LEU A 546 21.02 -7.50 11.75
C LEU A 546 22.38 -8.21 11.85
N GLY A 547 23.03 -8.15 13.02
CA GLY A 547 24.20 -8.97 13.32
C GLY A 547 23.91 -10.48 13.20
N GLN A 548 22.82 -10.95 13.82
CA GLN A 548 22.37 -12.35 13.73
C GLN A 548 22.03 -12.78 12.30
N VAL A 549 21.49 -11.87 11.47
CA VAL A 549 21.27 -12.13 10.04
C VAL A 549 22.60 -12.35 9.32
N ARG A 550 23.61 -11.49 9.54
CA ARG A 550 24.94 -11.60 8.94
C ARG A 550 25.71 -12.83 9.40
N ASP A 551 25.57 -13.18 10.68
CA ASP A 551 26.19 -14.37 11.30
C ASP A 551 25.42 -15.67 10.98
N ASN A 552 24.38 -15.59 10.14
CA ASN A 552 23.56 -16.70 9.68
C ASN A 552 22.90 -17.51 10.81
N VAL A 553 22.48 -16.84 11.88
CA VAL A 553 21.88 -17.46 13.08
C VAL A 553 20.46 -17.99 12.80
N PHE A 554 19.68 -17.27 11.99
CA PHE A 554 18.33 -17.70 11.61
C PHE A 554 18.36 -18.87 10.64
N GLU A 555 17.50 -19.88 10.83
CA GLU A 555 17.35 -21.00 9.88
C GLU A 555 16.60 -20.61 8.60
N TYR A 556 16.01 -19.40 8.55
CA TYR A 556 15.17 -18.90 7.45
C TYR A 556 15.64 -17.53 6.94
N ASN A 557 15.26 -17.18 5.71
CA ASN A 557 15.56 -15.88 5.12
C ASN A 557 14.80 -14.76 5.84
N THR A 558 15.45 -13.61 5.98
CA THR A 558 14.85 -12.40 6.57
C THR A 558 14.96 -11.27 5.56
N ASP A 559 13.93 -10.43 5.45
CA ASP A 559 13.86 -9.35 4.46
C ASP A 559 13.71 -7.96 5.11
N GLY A 560 13.95 -7.84 6.41
CA GLY A 560 13.90 -6.57 7.13
C GLY A 560 13.62 -6.71 8.63
N LEU A 561 13.00 -5.67 9.17
CA LEU A 561 12.63 -5.52 10.58
C LEU A 561 11.17 -5.12 10.73
N ILE A 562 10.52 -5.54 11.82
CA ILE A 562 9.17 -5.12 12.21
C ILE A 562 9.24 -4.37 13.54
N PHE A 563 8.58 -3.22 13.60
CA PHE A 563 8.42 -2.40 14.79
C PHE A 563 6.97 -2.42 15.24
N THR A 564 6.76 -2.83 16.49
CA THR A 564 5.44 -2.97 17.10
C THR A 564 5.36 -2.06 18.33
N PRO A 565 4.30 -1.26 18.48
CA PRO A 565 4.12 -0.43 19.66
C PRO A 565 3.84 -1.33 20.88
N ILE A 566 4.49 -1.07 22.00
CA ILE A 566 4.38 -1.93 23.20
C ILE A 566 3.13 -1.63 24.04
N ASN A 567 2.71 -0.37 24.06
CA ASN A 567 1.66 0.15 24.94
C ASN A 567 0.29 0.31 24.25
N LEU A 568 0.09 -0.35 23.09
CA LEU A 568 -1.15 -0.22 22.32
C LEU A 568 -1.88 -1.56 22.11
N PRO A 569 -3.22 -1.54 22.15
CA PRO A 569 -4.06 -2.65 21.67
C PRO A 569 -3.79 -3.00 20.20
N VAL A 570 -4.14 -4.21 19.76
CA VAL A 570 -3.97 -4.66 18.37
C VAL A 570 -4.70 -3.72 17.42
N GLY A 571 -3.97 -3.01 16.55
CA GLY A 571 -4.58 -2.06 15.61
C GLY A 571 -5.19 -0.81 16.27
N GLY A 572 -4.86 -0.55 17.55
CA GLY A 572 -5.32 0.62 18.30
C GLY A 572 -4.53 1.89 17.98
N SER A 573 -5.03 3.04 18.43
CA SER A 573 -4.35 4.33 18.26
C SER A 573 -4.26 5.08 19.59
N ASN A 574 -3.35 6.04 19.69
CA ASN A 574 -3.20 6.91 20.86
C ASN A 574 -4.47 7.72 21.18
N GLU A 575 -5.34 7.96 20.18
CA GLU A 575 -6.60 8.71 20.34
C GLU A 575 -7.70 7.89 21.02
N LYS A 576 -7.68 6.56 20.87
CA LYS A 576 -8.70 5.64 21.40
C LYS A 576 -8.07 4.66 22.37
N LYS A 577 -7.63 5.17 23.52
CA LYS A 577 -6.98 4.38 24.58
C LYS A 577 -7.80 3.13 24.92
N GLY A 578 -7.13 1.98 24.97
CA GLY A 578 -7.71 0.69 25.39
C GLY A 578 -8.62 -0.01 24.37
N LYS A 579 -8.85 0.55 23.17
CA LYS A 579 -9.69 -0.09 22.15
C LYS A 579 -8.87 -0.74 21.04
N ALA A 580 -9.14 -2.01 20.78
CA ALA A 580 -8.59 -2.72 19.62
C ALA A 580 -9.14 -2.16 18.30
N GLY A 581 -8.38 -2.38 17.22
CA GLY A 581 -8.74 -2.01 15.86
C GLY A 581 -9.93 -2.80 15.31
N PRO A 582 -10.37 -2.50 14.08
CA PRO A 582 -11.52 -3.17 13.48
C PRO A 582 -11.31 -4.68 13.27
N LEU A 583 -12.41 -5.44 13.27
CA LEU A 583 -12.45 -6.88 12.96
C LEU A 583 -12.49 -7.16 11.44
N TYR A 584 -11.82 -6.32 10.66
CA TYR A 584 -11.64 -6.50 9.23
C TYR A 584 -10.24 -6.07 8.82
N LYS A 585 -9.82 -6.52 7.64
CA LYS A 585 -8.49 -6.26 7.07
C LYS A 585 -8.19 -4.76 7.02
N SER A 586 -7.25 -4.33 7.85
CA SER A 586 -6.88 -2.94 8.03
C SER A 586 -5.34 -2.79 8.05
N THR A 587 -4.86 -1.55 7.99
CA THR A 587 -3.45 -1.22 8.18
C THR A 587 -3.32 -0.42 9.46
N TRP A 588 -2.29 -0.68 10.25
CA TRP A 588 -2.04 -0.07 11.54
C TRP A 588 -0.95 1.00 11.42
N ASP A 589 -1.37 2.26 11.49
CA ASP A 589 -0.55 3.47 11.39
C ASP A 589 0.55 3.60 12.45
N GLN A 590 0.43 2.86 13.55
CA GLN A 590 1.43 2.77 14.61
C GLN A 590 2.36 1.55 14.47
N SER A 591 2.16 0.65 13.50
CA SER A 591 3.06 -0.49 13.27
C SER A 591 3.89 -0.27 12.01
N PHE A 592 5.21 -0.44 12.12
CA PHE A 592 6.13 -0.19 11.02
C PHE A 592 6.87 -1.43 10.56
N LYS A 593 7.20 -1.46 9.27
CA LYS A 593 8.13 -2.40 8.65
C LYS A 593 9.25 -1.63 7.99
N TRP A 594 10.47 -2.04 8.23
CA TRP A 594 11.65 -1.55 7.51
C TRP A 594 12.18 -2.67 6.63
N LYS A 595 12.60 -2.32 5.41
CA LYS A 595 13.28 -3.22 4.49
C LYS A 595 14.60 -2.57 4.07
N PRO A 596 15.67 -3.35 3.87
CA PRO A 596 16.87 -2.84 3.22
C PRO A 596 16.50 -2.19 1.87
N PRO A 597 17.10 -1.04 1.51
CA PRO A 597 16.69 -0.25 0.35
C PRO A 597 16.65 -1.03 -0.97
N GLN A 598 17.55 -1.99 -1.14
CA GLN A 598 17.63 -2.87 -2.30
C GLN A 598 16.40 -3.79 -2.47
N TYR A 599 15.61 -4.03 -1.43
CA TYR A 599 14.42 -4.87 -1.47
C TYR A 599 13.10 -4.07 -1.56
N ASN A 600 13.17 -2.75 -1.76
CA ASN A 600 11.98 -1.94 -1.98
C ASN A 600 11.42 -2.18 -3.39
N THR A 601 10.16 -2.58 -3.47
CA THR A 601 9.45 -2.89 -4.71
C THR A 601 8.08 -2.22 -4.76
N ILE A 602 7.53 -2.07 -5.96
CA ILE A 602 6.15 -1.62 -6.18
C ILE A 602 5.46 -2.57 -7.16
N ASP A 603 4.27 -3.03 -6.78
CA ASP A 603 3.40 -3.86 -7.61
C ASP A 603 2.54 -2.97 -8.51
N PHE A 604 2.75 -3.04 -9.82
CA PHE A 604 2.01 -2.26 -10.81
C PHE A 604 1.11 -3.13 -11.68
N LEU A 605 -0.08 -2.62 -12.01
CA LEU A 605 -0.85 -3.11 -13.14
C LEU A 605 -0.20 -2.61 -14.43
N VAL A 606 0.19 -3.52 -15.33
CA VAL A 606 0.89 -3.17 -16.56
C VAL A 606 -0.08 -3.03 -17.74
N SER A 607 0.17 -2.01 -18.57
CA SER A 607 -0.50 -1.82 -19.86
C SER A 607 0.50 -1.37 -20.92
N PHE A 608 0.27 -1.70 -22.19
CA PHE A 608 1.17 -1.25 -23.25
C PHE A 608 0.90 0.19 -23.67
N LYS A 609 1.97 0.95 -23.89
CA LYS A 609 1.89 2.24 -24.57
C LYS A 609 1.48 2.00 -26.03
N ARG A 610 0.49 2.74 -26.51
CA ARG A 610 -0.09 2.57 -27.84
C ARG A 610 0.16 3.80 -28.70
N ASP A 611 0.43 3.56 -29.98
CA ASP A 611 0.56 4.62 -30.98
C ASP A 611 -0.81 5.32 -31.15
N PRO A 612 -0.88 6.65 -31.00
CA PRO A 612 -2.15 7.40 -31.08
C PRO A 612 -2.89 7.30 -32.42
N LYS A 613 -2.17 7.04 -33.52
CA LYS A 613 -2.71 6.95 -34.88
C LYS A 613 -3.21 5.55 -35.22
N THR A 614 -2.52 4.52 -34.75
CA THR A 614 -2.84 3.12 -35.10
C THR A 614 -3.54 2.34 -33.99
N GLY A 615 -3.47 2.80 -32.74
CA GLY A 615 -4.02 2.12 -31.57
C GLY A 615 -3.28 0.82 -31.19
N LYS A 616 -2.20 0.48 -31.89
CA LYS A 616 -1.39 -0.73 -31.63
C LYS A 616 -0.28 -0.44 -30.62
N PRO A 617 0.16 -1.44 -29.83
CA PRO A 617 1.33 -1.32 -28.97
C PRO A 617 2.57 -0.86 -29.74
N GLU A 618 3.30 0.11 -29.20
CA GLU A 618 4.56 0.59 -29.78
C GLU A 618 5.67 -0.46 -29.59
N ILE A 619 6.45 -0.69 -30.66
CA ILE A 619 7.69 -1.49 -30.61
C ILE A 619 8.82 -0.58 -31.09
N HIS A 620 9.88 -0.51 -30.30
CA HIS A 620 11.05 0.33 -30.55
C HIS A 620 12.27 -0.55 -30.86
N HIS A 621 13.23 0.00 -31.61
CA HIS A 621 14.43 -0.71 -32.07
C HIS A 621 15.69 0.01 -31.60
N GLU A 622 16.64 -0.72 -31.00
CA GLU A 622 17.96 -0.21 -30.67
C GLU A 622 19.03 -0.90 -31.55
N PHE A 623 19.87 -0.08 -32.19
CA PHE A 623 20.98 -0.54 -33.00
C PHE A 623 22.25 -0.54 -32.14
N GLN A 624 22.90 -1.69 -31.99
CA GLN A 624 24.25 -1.72 -31.38
C GLN A 624 25.28 -1.22 -32.39
N ASP A 625 26.11 -0.27 -31.97
CA ASP A 625 27.20 0.27 -32.78
C ASP A 625 28.17 -0.85 -33.23
N GLY A 626 28.27 -1.02 -34.56
CA GLY A 626 29.43 -1.65 -35.20
C GLY A 626 29.24 -3.00 -35.89
N THR A 627 28.13 -3.73 -35.69
CA THR A 627 27.86 -4.96 -36.47
C THR A 627 26.37 -5.10 -36.80
N ASN A 628 26.08 -5.22 -38.09
CA ASN A 628 24.74 -5.21 -38.71
C ASN A 628 23.90 -6.49 -38.42
N THR A 629 24.11 -7.18 -37.30
CA THR A 629 23.64 -8.56 -37.10
C THR A 629 22.70 -8.81 -35.94
N SER A 630 22.39 -7.84 -35.07
CA SER A 630 21.34 -8.04 -34.04
C SER A 630 20.60 -6.74 -33.68
N ILE A 631 19.39 -6.57 -34.21
CA ILE A 631 18.46 -5.52 -33.77
C ILE A 631 17.77 -5.99 -32.50
N LYS A 632 17.97 -5.31 -31.38
CA LYS A 632 17.19 -5.57 -30.16
C LYS A 632 15.93 -4.71 -30.16
N GLN A 633 14.79 -5.34 -29.86
CA GLN A 633 13.50 -4.68 -29.84
C GLN A 633 12.99 -4.56 -28.40
N TYR A 634 12.31 -3.46 -28.07
CA TYR A 634 11.70 -3.28 -26.74
C TYR A 634 10.29 -2.70 -26.81
N ARG A 635 9.52 -2.89 -25.74
CA ARG A 635 8.19 -2.27 -25.54
C ARG A 635 8.24 -1.28 -24.39
N VAL A 636 7.35 -0.29 -24.45
CA VAL A 636 7.12 0.68 -23.37
C VAL A 636 5.83 0.31 -22.63
N LEU A 637 5.96 0.04 -21.34
CA LEU A 637 4.87 -0.21 -20.40
C LEU A 637 4.42 1.10 -19.76
N VAL A 638 3.12 1.18 -19.47
CA VAL A 638 2.51 2.18 -18.59
C VAL A 638 2.14 1.48 -17.29
N LEU A 639 2.85 1.84 -16.22
CA LEU A 639 2.72 1.35 -14.86
C LEU A 639 1.58 2.07 -14.16
N ARG A 640 0.61 1.30 -13.62
CA ARG A 640 -0.59 1.84 -12.99
C ARG A 640 -0.74 1.37 -11.56
N CYS A 641 -1.29 2.25 -10.72
CA CYS A 641 -1.66 1.97 -9.33
C CYS A 641 -3.17 2.12 -9.13
N GLY A 642 -3.69 1.48 -8.09
CA GLY A 642 -5.08 1.68 -7.68
C GLY A 642 -5.28 3.02 -6.99
N PHE A 643 -6.23 3.82 -7.48
CA PHE A 643 -6.46 5.18 -7.02
C PHE A 643 -7.92 5.44 -6.70
N ASP A 644 -8.18 6.06 -5.55
CA ASP A 644 -9.48 6.57 -5.13
C ASP A 644 -9.34 8.07 -4.88
N SER A 645 -10.06 8.90 -5.63
CA SER A 645 -9.99 10.36 -5.51
C SER A 645 -10.43 10.89 -4.15
N ARG A 646 -11.26 10.16 -3.40
CA ARG A 646 -11.69 10.57 -2.05
C ARG A 646 -10.60 10.32 -1.01
N LYS A 647 -9.80 9.26 -1.19
CA LYS A 647 -8.74 8.87 -0.26
C LYS A 647 -7.37 9.45 -0.61
N HIS A 648 -7.09 9.64 -1.89
CA HIS A 648 -5.76 9.98 -2.40
C HIS A 648 -5.66 11.41 -2.97
N GLY A 649 -6.72 12.22 -2.91
CA GLY A 649 -6.72 13.61 -3.38
C GLY A 649 -6.69 13.75 -4.90
N PHE A 650 -5.99 14.78 -5.39
CA PHE A 650 -5.80 15.05 -6.82
C PHE A 650 -4.52 14.43 -7.35
N LEU A 651 -4.52 13.98 -8.61
CA LEU A 651 -3.31 13.41 -9.23
C LEU A 651 -2.24 14.49 -9.45
N ASN A 652 -2.61 15.65 -9.99
CA ASN A 652 -1.69 16.78 -10.17
C ASN A 652 -2.47 18.12 -10.09
N PRO A 653 -2.78 18.61 -8.87
CA PRO A 653 -3.61 19.80 -8.69
C PRO A 653 -2.95 21.06 -9.27
N PHE A 654 -1.61 21.13 -9.27
CA PHE A 654 -0.88 22.22 -9.89
C PHE A 654 -1.11 22.26 -11.40
N GLN A 655 -0.92 21.13 -12.10
CA GLN A 655 -1.17 21.08 -13.54
C GLN A 655 -2.64 21.32 -13.89
N ASP A 656 -3.57 20.79 -13.10
CA ASP A 656 -5.00 21.00 -13.30
C ASP A 656 -5.38 22.49 -13.16
N LEU A 657 -4.76 23.19 -12.20
CA LEU A 657 -4.90 24.64 -12.06
C LEU A 657 -4.38 25.39 -13.30
N LEU A 658 -3.17 25.08 -13.76
CA LEU A 658 -2.58 25.74 -14.94
C LEU A 658 -3.39 25.50 -16.22
N ASN A 659 -3.96 24.29 -16.37
CA ASN A 659 -4.79 23.93 -17.50
C ASN A 659 -6.24 24.42 -17.40
N GLY A 660 -6.66 24.92 -16.23
CA GLY A 660 -8.05 25.29 -15.98
C GLY A 660 -9.01 24.09 -15.95
N ASN A 661 -8.50 22.90 -15.59
CA ASN A 661 -9.28 21.68 -15.45
C ASN A 661 -10.02 21.70 -14.11
N ILE A 662 -11.23 22.27 -14.10
CA ILE A 662 -12.06 22.35 -12.89
C ILE A 662 -12.93 21.08 -12.80
N PRO A 663 -12.86 20.30 -11.71
CA PRO A 663 -13.67 19.09 -11.55
C PRO A 663 -15.16 19.41 -11.40
N SER A 664 -16.03 18.55 -11.96
CA SER A 664 -17.50 18.71 -11.86
C SER A 664 -18.05 18.16 -10.54
N PRO A 665 -19.09 18.78 -9.93
CA PRO A 665 -19.81 18.25 -8.76
C PRO A 665 -20.52 16.90 -8.99
N THR A 666 -20.77 16.52 -10.24
CA THR A 666 -21.58 15.33 -10.61
C THR A 666 -20.88 13.98 -10.38
N ASP A 667 -19.58 13.96 -10.09
CA ASP A 667 -18.81 12.72 -9.95
C ASP A 667 -18.89 12.07 -8.56
N ILE A 668 -19.65 12.66 -7.63
CA ILE A 668 -19.75 12.17 -6.25
C ILE A 668 -20.50 10.83 -6.17
N ASP A 669 -21.53 10.61 -7.00
CA ASP A 669 -22.36 9.39 -6.95
C ASP A 669 -21.79 8.21 -7.75
N ASN A 670 -20.62 8.35 -8.37
CA ASN A 670 -20.02 7.27 -9.15
C ASN A 670 -19.40 6.22 -8.20
N SER A 671 -20.14 5.14 -7.95
CA SER A 671 -19.81 4.03 -7.04
C SER A 671 -18.57 3.19 -7.43
N ASN A 672 -17.82 3.62 -8.45
CA ASN A 672 -16.55 3.05 -8.91
C ASN A 672 -15.36 4.00 -8.68
N ALA A 673 -15.26 4.60 -7.48
CA ALA A 673 -14.18 5.54 -7.14
C ALA A 673 -12.76 4.94 -7.25
N TYR A 674 -12.60 3.63 -6.97
CA TYR A 674 -11.30 2.95 -7.07
C TYR A 674 -11.03 2.46 -8.50
N ARG A 675 -10.04 3.07 -9.16
CA ARG A 675 -9.68 2.79 -10.56
C ARG A 675 -8.15 2.77 -10.76
N PRO A 676 -7.63 2.06 -11.78
CA PRO A 676 -6.21 2.09 -12.10
C PRO A 676 -5.85 3.41 -12.80
N VAL A 677 -4.82 4.10 -12.32
CA VAL A 677 -4.27 5.33 -12.93
C VAL A 677 -2.75 5.22 -13.11
N PRO A 678 -2.13 5.90 -14.08
CA PRO A 678 -0.67 5.97 -14.19
C PRO A 678 -0.04 6.46 -12.90
N PHE A 679 1.10 5.86 -12.52
CA PHE A 679 1.81 6.23 -11.29
C PHE A 679 2.63 7.51 -11.47
N LEU A 680 2.19 8.62 -10.87
CA LEU A 680 2.86 9.92 -10.90
C LEU A 680 3.28 10.32 -9.48
N PRO A 681 4.46 9.89 -9.01
CA PRO A 681 4.87 10.13 -7.64
C PRO A 681 4.95 11.61 -7.28
N THR A 682 4.73 11.92 -6.01
CA THR A 682 4.76 13.29 -5.48
C THR A 682 6.10 13.69 -4.89
N ASN A 683 6.78 12.75 -4.23
CA ASN A 683 8.00 13.05 -3.50
C ASN A 683 9.05 11.92 -3.59
N PRO A 684 10.13 12.10 -4.36
CA PRO A 684 10.30 13.19 -5.33
C PRO A 684 9.27 13.09 -6.47
N SER A 685 8.91 14.22 -7.06
CA SER A 685 7.97 14.24 -8.19
C SER A 685 8.67 13.82 -9.48
N ASP A 686 8.09 12.87 -10.21
CA ASP A 686 8.59 12.40 -11.49
C ASP A 686 7.44 12.04 -12.44
N ASP A 687 7.23 12.88 -13.46
CA ASP A 687 6.15 12.70 -14.45
C ASP A 687 6.40 11.51 -15.40
N THR A 688 7.61 10.94 -15.41
CA THR A 688 8.03 9.82 -16.27
C THR A 688 8.09 8.49 -15.54
N ALA A 689 7.96 8.47 -14.21
CA ALA A 689 8.02 7.26 -13.40
C ALA A 689 6.94 6.22 -13.74
N CYS A 690 5.86 6.62 -14.42
CA CYS A 690 4.84 5.71 -14.93
C CYS A 690 5.28 4.87 -16.14
N PHE A 691 6.46 5.10 -16.72
CA PHE A 691 6.93 4.37 -17.91
C PHE A 691 8.08 3.42 -17.59
N ALA A 692 8.01 2.21 -18.15
CA ALA A 692 9.08 1.22 -18.08
C ALA A 692 9.35 0.59 -19.45
N ASN A 693 10.62 0.53 -19.85
CA ASN A 693 11.08 -0.13 -21.05
C ASN A 693 11.47 -1.56 -20.72
N VAL A 694 10.95 -2.52 -21.48
CA VAL A 694 11.26 -3.94 -21.30
C VAL A 694 11.63 -4.56 -22.65
N TRP A 695 12.76 -5.26 -22.67
CA TRP A 695 13.24 -5.98 -23.85
C TRP A 695 12.28 -7.07 -24.26
N LEU A 696 12.10 -7.23 -25.58
CA LEU A 696 11.46 -8.41 -26.15
C LEU A 696 12.44 -9.58 -26.14
N THR A 697 11.92 -10.78 -25.92
CA THR A 697 12.67 -12.04 -26.06
C THR A 697 13.18 -12.23 -27.49
N ASP A 698 14.15 -13.13 -27.69
CA ASP A 698 14.76 -13.42 -29.01
C ASP A 698 13.75 -13.85 -30.09
N ASP A 699 12.57 -14.33 -29.68
CA ASP A 699 11.45 -14.65 -30.57
C ASP A 699 10.64 -13.42 -31.04
N GLY A 700 10.98 -12.23 -30.54
CA GLY A 700 10.39 -10.93 -30.85
C GLY A 700 8.95 -10.73 -30.34
N LYS A 701 8.43 -11.63 -29.48
CA LYS A 701 6.99 -11.67 -29.17
C LYS A 701 6.64 -11.39 -27.72
N HIS A 702 7.45 -11.85 -26.78
CA HIS A 702 7.12 -11.84 -25.35
C HIS A 702 8.05 -10.91 -24.58
N ILE A 703 7.58 -10.46 -23.41
CA ILE A 703 8.40 -9.78 -22.40
C ILE A 703 8.48 -10.69 -21.19
N MET A 704 9.62 -10.65 -20.49
CA MET A 704 9.89 -11.52 -19.33
C MET A 704 10.33 -10.71 -18.12
N THR A 705 10.08 -11.27 -16.95
CA THR A 705 10.63 -10.81 -15.68
C THR A 705 12.03 -11.38 -15.42
N GLU A 706 12.77 -10.85 -14.44
CA GLU A 706 14.08 -11.38 -14.01
C GLU A 706 14.00 -12.83 -13.51
N GLU A 707 12.86 -13.22 -12.91
CA GLU A 707 12.60 -14.62 -12.52
C GLU A 707 12.24 -15.54 -13.70
N GLY A 708 12.32 -15.06 -14.94
CA GLY A 708 12.09 -15.85 -16.15
C GLY A 708 10.61 -16.05 -16.51
N GLU A 709 9.70 -15.26 -15.93
CA GLU A 709 8.27 -15.39 -16.17
C GLU A 709 7.81 -14.49 -17.32
N SER A 710 7.13 -15.06 -18.32
CA SER A 710 6.51 -14.24 -19.37
C SER A 710 5.22 -13.56 -18.87
N PHE A 711 4.99 -12.32 -19.29
CA PHE A 711 3.80 -11.55 -18.91
C PHE A 711 3.25 -10.66 -20.04
N ASP A 712 2.00 -10.21 -19.89
CA ASP A 712 1.27 -9.43 -20.89
C ASP A 712 0.44 -8.30 -20.21
N GLU A 713 -0.32 -7.53 -20.99
CA GLU A 713 -1.22 -6.49 -20.47
C GLU A 713 -2.26 -7.06 -19.49
N ASN A 714 -2.69 -6.23 -18.53
CA ASN A 714 -3.62 -6.58 -17.45
C ASN A 714 -3.07 -7.61 -16.44
N MET A 715 -1.75 -7.79 -16.39
CA MET A 715 -1.08 -8.50 -15.30
C MET A 715 -0.56 -7.52 -14.24
N ILE A 716 -0.50 -7.98 -13.00
CA ILE A 716 0.14 -7.24 -11.91
C ILE A 716 1.54 -7.81 -11.73
N VAL A 717 2.54 -6.94 -11.84
CA VAL A 717 3.96 -7.31 -11.84
C VAL A 717 4.68 -6.51 -10.77
N GLU A 718 5.57 -7.17 -10.04
CA GLU A 718 6.41 -6.56 -9.00
C GLU A 718 7.65 -5.95 -9.65
N PHE A 719 7.88 -4.66 -9.45
CA PHE A 719 9.01 -3.93 -10.03
C PHE A 719 9.97 -3.41 -8.95
N GLN A 720 11.26 -3.41 -9.29
CA GLN A 720 12.32 -2.74 -8.55
C GLN A 720 12.77 -1.48 -9.31
N TYR A 721 13.11 -0.42 -8.58
CA TYR A 721 13.63 0.84 -9.15
C TYR A 721 15.10 1.04 -8.83
N ASP A 722 15.91 1.30 -9.85
CA ASP A 722 17.31 1.69 -9.73
C ASP A 722 17.45 3.19 -9.99
N LYS A 723 17.52 3.98 -8.90
CA LYS A 723 17.62 5.45 -8.97
C LYS A 723 18.99 5.95 -9.45
N ASP A 724 20.05 5.17 -9.18
CA ASP A 724 21.43 5.55 -9.46
C ASP A 724 21.89 5.03 -10.84
N SER A 725 20.99 4.34 -11.55
CA SER A 725 21.24 3.87 -12.90
C SER A 725 21.61 5.01 -13.85
N PRO A 726 22.73 4.92 -14.60
CA PRO A 726 23.07 5.88 -15.64
C PRO A 726 22.13 5.76 -16.86
N LYS A 727 21.21 4.79 -16.85
CA LYS A 727 20.26 4.53 -17.93
C LYS A 727 19.19 5.64 -18.02
N GLN A 728 18.64 5.82 -19.21
CA GLN A 728 17.53 6.77 -19.46
C GLN A 728 16.30 6.45 -18.60
N ALA A 729 15.44 7.44 -18.33
CA ALA A 729 14.33 7.38 -17.37
C ALA A 729 13.41 6.13 -17.50
N GLY A 730 13.19 5.62 -18.72
CA GLY A 730 12.37 4.42 -18.93
C GLY A 730 13.04 3.09 -18.54
N TRP A 731 14.36 3.04 -18.32
CA TRP A 731 15.12 1.81 -18.07
C TRP A 731 15.49 1.59 -16.59
N ARG A 732 14.96 2.43 -15.70
CA ARG A 732 15.22 2.37 -14.25
C ARG A 732 14.31 1.38 -13.52
N TRP A 733 13.24 0.94 -14.17
CA TRP A 733 12.34 -0.09 -13.66
C TRP A 733 12.72 -1.47 -14.18
N THR A 734 12.86 -2.43 -13.27
CA THR A 734 13.12 -3.84 -13.59
C THR A 734 11.96 -4.71 -13.11
N PRO A 735 11.27 -5.46 -14.00
CA PRO A 735 10.22 -6.40 -13.59
C PRO A 735 10.84 -7.64 -12.94
N LEU A 736 10.52 -7.91 -11.67
CA LEU A 736 11.06 -9.05 -10.92
C LEU A 736 10.25 -10.33 -11.16
N ARG A 737 8.93 -10.26 -10.93
CA ARG A 737 8.01 -11.42 -11.04
C ARG A 737 6.55 -11.01 -11.23
N VAL A 738 5.73 -11.94 -11.71
CA VAL A 738 4.29 -11.77 -11.87
C VAL A 738 3.58 -12.13 -10.56
N ARG A 739 2.72 -11.22 -10.08
CA ARG A 739 1.87 -11.44 -8.91
C ARG A 739 0.59 -12.17 -9.33
N TYR A 740 0.70 -13.48 -9.56
CA TYR A 740 -0.42 -14.32 -10.02
C TYR A 740 -1.61 -14.35 -9.06
N ASP A 741 -1.35 -14.20 -7.76
CA ASP A 741 -2.37 -14.06 -6.71
C ASP A 741 -3.27 -12.85 -6.99
N LYS A 742 -2.66 -11.68 -7.20
CA LYS A 742 -3.36 -10.41 -7.48
C LYS A 742 -3.96 -10.39 -8.89
N THR A 743 -3.22 -10.92 -9.87
CA THR A 743 -3.66 -10.98 -11.28
C THR A 743 -4.90 -11.85 -11.42
N SER A 744 -4.94 -13.01 -10.75
CA SER A 744 -6.12 -13.89 -10.78
C SER A 744 -7.34 -13.24 -10.16
N GLU A 745 -7.17 -12.46 -9.08
CA GLU A 745 -8.24 -11.69 -8.46
C GLU A 745 -8.82 -10.64 -9.42
N LEU A 746 -7.95 -9.88 -10.10
CA LEU A 746 -8.36 -8.89 -11.11
C LEU A 746 -9.12 -9.54 -12.28
N LEU A 747 -8.58 -10.63 -12.84
CA LEU A 747 -9.20 -11.35 -13.97
C LEU A 747 -10.54 -12.02 -13.58
N ALA A 748 -10.73 -12.32 -12.30
CA ALA A 748 -12.00 -12.82 -11.77
C ALA A 748 -13.05 -11.70 -11.53
N GLY A 749 -12.72 -10.44 -11.84
CA GLY A 749 -13.59 -9.28 -11.66
C GLY A 749 -13.39 -8.53 -10.34
N GLY A 750 -12.35 -8.86 -9.57
CA GLY A 750 -11.94 -8.11 -8.38
C GLY A 750 -11.33 -6.75 -8.73
N LYS A 751 -11.32 -5.81 -7.77
CA LYS A 751 -10.76 -4.45 -7.94
C LYS A 751 -9.32 -4.34 -7.42
N ASN A 752 -8.47 -5.34 -7.70
CA ASN A 752 -7.07 -5.31 -7.32
C ASN A 752 -6.24 -4.79 -8.51
N TYR A 753 -5.57 -3.65 -8.35
CA TYR A 753 -4.80 -3.01 -9.43
C TYR A 753 -3.31 -2.85 -9.06
N GLY A 754 -2.79 -3.73 -8.20
CA GLY A 754 -1.45 -3.60 -7.62
C GLY A 754 -1.47 -2.82 -6.31
N ASN A 755 -0.39 -2.09 -5.99
CA ASN A 755 -0.38 -1.23 -4.82
C ASN A 755 -1.40 -0.08 -4.95
N ALA A 756 -2.01 0.30 -3.82
CA ALA A 756 -2.75 1.54 -3.73
C ALA A 756 -1.80 2.74 -3.88
N TYR A 757 -2.29 3.84 -4.43
CA TYR A 757 -1.47 4.99 -4.81
C TYR A 757 -0.60 5.53 -3.66
N HIS A 758 -1.17 5.69 -2.47
CA HIS A 758 -0.42 6.16 -1.29
C HIS A 758 0.67 5.17 -0.85
N VAL A 759 0.42 3.85 -0.98
CA VAL A 759 1.44 2.82 -0.69
C VAL A 759 2.57 2.88 -1.71
N ALA A 760 2.25 3.06 -2.99
CA ALA A 760 3.25 3.23 -4.03
C ALA A 760 4.08 4.51 -3.82
N ASN A 761 3.45 5.62 -3.44
CA ASN A 761 4.16 6.86 -3.07
C ASN A 761 5.06 6.68 -1.84
N ASN A 762 4.60 5.98 -0.81
CA ASN A 762 5.41 5.71 0.38
C ASN A 762 6.64 4.85 0.02
N ASN A 763 6.45 3.80 -0.79
CA ASN A 763 7.56 2.99 -1.27
C ASN A 763 8.52 3.80 -2.16
N TRP A 764 8.00 4.68 -3.02
CA TRP A 764 8.79 5.59 -3.85
C TRP A 764 9.64 6.55 -3.01
N GLN A 765 9.06 7.15 -1.97
CA GLN A 765 9.81 7.96 -1.01
C GLN A 765 10.91 7.13 -0.34
N SER A 766 10.62 5.91 0.12
CA SER A 766 11.63 5.03 0.73
C SER A 766 12.73 4.59 -0.26
N ILE A 767 12.49 4.57 -1.56
CA ILE A 767 13.50 4.29 -2.59
C ILE A 767 14.44 5.51 -2.73
N HIS A 768 13.89 6.72 -2.74
CA HIS A 768 14.66 7.95 -2.94
C HIS A 768 15.38 8.43 -1.68
N ASP A 769 14.71 8.33 -0.52
CA ASP A 769 15.18 8.70 0.81
C ASP A 769 15.24 7.46 1.72
N PRO A 770 16.11 6.48 1.41
CA PRO A 770 16.16 5.24 2.15
C PRO A 770 16.71 5.41 3.56
N ILE A 771 16.10 4.73 4.53
CA ILE A 771 16.74 4.44 5.82
C ILE A 771 17.73 3.30 5.60
N THR A 772 19.02 3.59 5.77
CA THR A 772 20.09 2.60 5.58
C THR A 772 20.23 1.66 6.78
N GLU A 773 20.94 0.55 6.59
CA GLU A 773 21.26 -0.39 7.68
C GLU A 773 22.06 0.30 8.80
N GLU A 774 22.96 1.23 8.44
CA GLU A 774 23.72 2.02 9.41
C GLU A 774 22.81 2.96 10.21
N MET A 775 21.87 3.65 9.55
CA MET A 775 20.92 4.55 10.21
C MET A 775 20.02 3.81 11.20
N ILE A 776 19.46 2.67 10.79
CA ILE A 776 18.56 1.88 11.67
C ILE A 776 19.31 1.16 12.79
N SER A 777 20.63 0.94 12.65
CA SER A 777 21.46 0.33 13.69
C SER A 777 22.04 1.34 14.68
N THR A 778 22.22 2.60 14.28
CA THR A 778 22.88 3.63 15.11
C THR A 778 21.94 4.72 15.61
N GLY A 779 20.84 4.97 14.90
CA GLY A 779 19.95 6.11 15.15
C GLY A 779 20.52 7.47 14.77
N GLN A 780 21.65 7.52 14.05
CA GLN A 780 22.26 8.76 13.57
C GLN A 780 21.80 9.08 12.13
N MET A 781 21.40 10.34 11.90
CA MET A 781 20.96 10.82 10.58
C MET A 781 22.08 11.57 9.87
N LEU A 782 22.07 11.56 8.53
CA LEU A 782 23.00 12.36 7.72
C LEU A 782 22.57 13.84 7.68
N GLU A 783 23.51 14.79 7.75
CA GLU A 783 23.25 16.25 7.80
C GLU A 783 22.33 16.76 6.68
N ARG A 784 22.42 16.18 5.46
CA ARG A 784 21.56 16.53 4.31
C ARG A 784 20.08 16.22 4.51
N GLN A 785 19.73 15.24 5.34
CA GLN A 785 18.33 14.84 5.54
C GLN A 785 17.63 15.67 6.62
N GLN A 786 18.36 16.31 7.54
CA GLN A 786 17.78 17.19 8.55
C GLN A 786 17.12 18.45 7.95
N THR A 787 17.59 18.92 6.80
CA THR A 787 17.08 20.13 6.13
C THR A 787 15.80 19.88 5.32
N ASP A 788 15.59 18.67 4.78
CA ASP A 788 14.38 18.30 4.04
C ASP A 788 13.20 17.87 4.94
N ILE A 789 13.49 17.44 6.18
CA ILE A 789 12.47 17.05 7.18
C ILE A 789 11.69 18.28 7.68
N THR A 790 12.36 19.43 7.81
CA THR A 790 11.73 20.71 8.20
C THR A 790 10.65 21.18 7.22
N ASP A 791 10.70 20.77 5.96
CA ASP A 791 9.76 21.21 4.90
C ASP A 791 8.46 20.39 4.80
N LYS A 792 8.40 19.19 5.41
CA LYS A 792 7.26 18.25 5.30
C LYS A 792 6.24 18.35 6.45
N TYR A 793 6.54 19.11 7.49
CA TYR A 793 5.80 19.09 8.76
C TYR A 793 4.54 19.98 8.81
N TYR A 794 3.91 20.28 7.67
CA TYR A 794 2.64 21.00 7.63
C TYR A 794 1.43 20.04 7.71
N ASN A 795 1.33 19.22 8.75
CA ASN A 795 0.14 18.41 8.99
C ASN A 795 -0.49 18.69 10.36
N ARG A 796 -1.73 19.19 10.33
CA ARG A 796 -2.54 19.49 11.51
C ARG A 796 -2.98 18.19 12.19
N GLY A 797 -2.59 18.00 13.45
CA GLY A 797 -3.15 16.97 14.31
C GLY A 797 -4.60 17.27 14.74
N SER A 798 -5.36 16.21 14.88
CA SER A 798 -6.80 16.08 15.19
C SER A 798 -7.21 16.28 16.66
N THR A 799 -6.46 17.01 17.49
CA THR A 799 -6.93 17.36 18.85
C THR A 799 -7.43 18.80 18.92
N GLU A 800 -8.39 19.06 19.80
CA GLU A 800 -8.82 20.42 20.13
C GLU A 800 -7.63 21.23 20.67
N SER A 801 -7.17 22.20 19.88
CA SER A 801 -6.04 23.07 20.26
C SER A 801 -6.46 24.09 21.31
N ASN A 802 -5.60 24.31 22.32
CA ASN A 802 -5.82 25.25 23.41
C ASN A 802 -5.77 26.72 22.98
N THR A 803 -5.31 26.99 21.75
CA THR A 803 -5.13 28.31 21.14
C THR A 803 -6.18 28.63 20.04
N LYS A 804 -7.33 27.92 20.03
CA LYS A 804 -8.41 28.13 19.06
C LYS A 804 -8.92 29.58 19.03
N SER A 805 -9.15 30.19 20.20
CA SER A 805 -9.66 31.57 20.28
C SER A 805 -8.65 32.59 19.75
N LEU A 806 -7.36 32.40 20.02
CA LEU A 806 -6.29 33.18 19.42
C LEU A 806 -6.30 33.10 17.89
N ARG A 807 -6.37 31.88 17.34
CA ARG A 807 -6.37 31.67 15.88
C ARG A 807 -7.61 32.23 15.21
N ASP A 808 -8.78 32.13 15.87
CA ASP A 808 -10.02 32.75 15.40
C ASP A 808 -9.88 34.27 15.39
N PHE A 809 -9.29 34.89 16.41
CA PHE A 809 -9.04 36.34 16.41
C PHE A 809 -8.09 36.77 15.27
N HIS A 810 -6.95 36.08 15.10
CA HIS A 810 -5.98 36.39 14.03
C HIS A 810 -6.58 36.20 12.64
N ASN A 811 -7.28 35.10 12.40
CA ASN A 811 -7.84 34.79 11.08
C ASN A 811 -9.16 35.53 10.81
N ARG A 812 -10.14 35.41 11.70
CA ARG A 812 -11.51 35.88 11.44
C ARG A 812 -11.69 37.37 11.69
N TYR A 813 -10.79 38.01 12.44
CA TYR A 813 -10.83 39.46 12.66
C TYR A 813 -9.62 40.18 12.05
N VAL A 814 -8.39 39.93 12.53
CA VAL A 814 -7.23 40.75 12.14
C VAL A 814 -6.96 40.70 10.63
N LYS A 815 -6.68 39.51 10.09
CA LYS A 815 -6.39 39.36 8.65
C LYS A 815 -7.59 39.77 7.79
N ARG A 816 -8.81 39.42 8.21
CA ARG A 816 -10.07 39.80 7.55
C ARG A 816 -10.17 41.32 7.42
N SER A 817 -9.96 42.05 8.51
CA SER A 817 -10.03 43.51 8.55
C SER A 817 -8.97 44.16 7.67
N LEU A 818 -7.73 43.67 7.66
CA LEU A 818 -6.65 44.23 6.83
C LEU A 818 -6.90 44.04 5.34
N ILE A 819 -7.29 42.84 4.91
CA ILE A 819 -7.56 42.54 3.50
C ILE A 819 -8.78 43.33 3.02
N ASN A 820 -9.85 43.43 3.83
CA ASN A 820 -11.02 44.24 3.52
C ASN A 820 -10.70 45.74 3.47
N ALA A 821 -9.87 46.23 4.38
CA ALA A 821 -9.40 47.62 4.37
C ALA A 821 -8.62 47.93 3.09
N ALA A 822 -7.62 47.13 2.75
CA ALA A 822 -6.79 47.32 1.56
C ALA A 822 -7.57 47.17 0.23
N SER A 823 -8.62 46.34 0.21
CA SER A 823 -9.49 46.13 -0.96
C SER A 823 -10.61 47.16 -1.11
N SER A 824 -10.85 48.01 -0.10
CA SER A 824 -11.95 48.99 -0.08
C SER A 824 -12.03 49.90 -1.32
N SER A 825 -10.88 50.23 -1.90
CA SER A 825 -10.75 51.09 -3.09
C SER A 825 -10.59 50.33 -4.41
N SER A 826 -10.60 48.98 -4.39
CA SER A 826 -10.32 48.14 -5.56
C SER A 826 -11.19 46.87 -5.60
N ARG A 827 -12.51 47.04 -5.75
CA ARG A 827 -13.41 45.92 -6.05
C ARG A 827 -12.96 45.19 -7.32
N ASN A 828 -12.96 43.86 -7.30
CA ASN A 828 -12.39 43.03 -8.36
C ASN A 828 -10.88 43.30 -8.58
N GLY A 829 -10.18 43.75 -7.54
CA GLY A 829 -8.76 44.07 -7.55
C GLY A 829 -7.86 42.83 -7.58
N THR A 830 -6.56 43.09 -7.67
CA THR A 830 -5.50 42.07 -7.76
C THR A 830 -4.68 42.03 -6.48
N LEU A 831 -4.34 40.85 -5.99
CA LEU A 831 -3.51 40.65 -4.80
C LEU A 831 -2.30 39.76 -5.12
N ILE A 832 -1.13 40.14 -4.62
CA ILE A 832 0.04 39.26 -4.52
C ILE A 832 0.29 38.92 -3.04
N ASP A 833 0.50 37.65 -2.73
CA ASP A 833 0.88 37.19 -1.39
C ASP A 833 2.27 36.56 -1.42
N TYR A 834 3.20 37.11 -0.62
CA TYR A 834 4.62 36.74 -0.66
C TYR A 834 4.97 35.50 0.16
N ALA A 835 4.03 35.00 0.98
CA ALA A 835 4.18 33.81 1.82
C ALA A 835 2.79 33.16 2.02
N VAL A 836 2.23 32.66 0.92
CA VAL A 836 0.81 32.29 0.82
C VAL A 836 0.44 31.03 1.61
N GLY A 837 1.44 30.22 1.97
CA GLY A 837 1.28 28.91 2.59
C GLY A 837 0.32 28.01 1.80
N LYS A 838 -0.49 27.23 2.49
CA LYS A 838 -1.58 26.41 1.91
C LYS A 838 -2.82 27.24 1.52
N ALA A 839 -2.65 28.51 1.13
CA ALA A 839 -3.74 29.43 0.82
C ALA A 839 -4.80 29.57 1.95
N GLY A 840 -4.35 29.71 3.20
CA GLY A 840 -5.22 29.83 4.37
C GLY A 840 -6.12 31.08 4.40
N ASP A 841 -5.78 32.08 3.59
CA ASP A 841 -6.50 33.37 3.51
C ASP A 841 -7.55 33.41 2.40
N MET A 842 -7.80 32.29 1.70
CA MET A 842 -8.75 32.19 0.59
C MET A 842 -10.17 32.67 0.89
N SER A 843 -10.72 32.33 2.06
CA SER A 843 -12.05 32.81 2.47
C SER A 843 -12.12 34.34 2.56
N LYS A 844 -11.00 34.97 2.94
CA LYS A 844 -10.87 36.43 3.08
C LYS A 844 -10.77 37.09 1.72
N TRP A 845 -10.06 36.48 0.76
CA TRP A 845 -10.01 36.94 -0.63
C TRP A 845 -11.38 36.91 -1.31
N ILE A 846 -12.17 35.86 -1.03
CA ILE A 846 -13.56 35.72 -1.51
C ILE A 846 -14.43 36.83 -0.92
N GLU A 847 -14.36 37.05 0.40
CA GLU A 847 -15.14 38.08 1.08
C GLU A 847 -14.80 39.50 0.59
N ALA A 848 -13.51 39.76 0.39
CA ALA A 848 -13.00 41.02 -0.17
C ALA A 848 -13.36 41.24 -1.65
N LYS A 849 -13.96 40.23 -2.32
CA LYS A 849 -14.35 40.27 -3.73
C LYS A 849 -13.18 40.64 -4.64
N LEU A 850 -12.03 40.01 -4.41
CA LEU A 850 -10.88 40.13 -5.29
C LEU A 850 -11.16 39.45 -6.63
N GLY A 851 -10.52 39.95 -7.69
CA GLY A 851 -10.64 39.38 -9.03
C GLY A 851 -9.54 38.35 -9.33
N PHE A 852 -8.32 38.60 -8.85
CA PHE A 852 -7.17 37.73 -9.09
C PHE A 852 -6.20 37.72 -7.90
N VAL A 853 -5.67 36.55 -7.56
CA VAL A 853 -4.65 36.34 -6.51
C VAL A 853 -3.45 35.60 -7.10
N PHE A 854 -2.25 36.13 -6.87
CA PHE A 854 -0.99 35.47 -7.17
C PHE A 854 -0.25 35.14 -5.87
N GLY A 855 -0.12 33.86 -5.53
CA GLY A 855 0.49 33.42 -4.28
C GLY A 855 1.83 32.76 -4.50
N LEU A 856 2.81 33.14 -3.67
CA LEU A 856 4.15 32.55 -3.66
C LEU A 856 4.41 31.94 -2.28
N ASP A 857 5.01 30.76 -2.24
CA ASP A 857 5.55 30.18 -1.01
C ASP A 857 6.86 29.46 -1.30
N ILE A 858 7.77 29.49 -0.34
CA ILE A 858 9.07 28.80 -0.46
C ILE A 858 8.90 27.28 -0.38
N SER A 859 7.90 26.80 0.38
CA SER A 859 7.65 25.37 0.54
C SER A 859 6.87 24.81 -0.63
N LYS A 860 7.44 23.79 -1.27
CA LYS A 860 6.77 23.04 -2.34
C LYS A 860 5.51 22.33 -1.85
N ASP A 861 5.50 21.80 -0.63
CA ASP A 861 4.33 21.11 -0.06
C ASP A 861 3.14 22.06 0.09
N ASN A 862 3.40 23.30 0.55
CA ASN A 862 2.37 24.32 0.69
C ASN A 862 1.62 24.60 -0.61
N ILE A 863 2.28 24.47 -1.76
CA ILE A 863 1.67 24.71 -3.08
C ILE A 863 1.13 23.41 -3.72
N HIS A 864 1.95 22.36 -3.78
CA HIS A 864 1.74 21.17 -4.62
C HIS A 864 1.08 19.98 -3.93
N ASN A 865 0.90 20.01 -2.61
CA ASN A 865 0.31 18.87 -1.89
C ASN A 865 -1.05 18.47 -2.48
N GLN A 866 -1.20 17.17 -2.75
CA GLN A 866 -2.34 16.59 -3.49
C GLN A 866 -3.67 16.67 -2.75
N ILE A 867 -3.63 16.84 -1.43
CA ILE A 867 -4.80 16.84 -0.55
C ILE A 867 -5.06 18.25 -0.04
N ASP A 868 -4.05 18.91 0.54
CA ASP A 868 -4.25 20.16 1.27
C ASP A 868 -3.34 21.31 0.82
N GLY A 869 -2.62 21.17 -0.29
CA GLY A 869 -1.83 22.25 -0.89
C GLY A 869 -2.71 23.39 -1.40
N ALA A 870 -2.13 24.56 -1.65
CA ALA A 870 -2.82 25.75 -2.14
C ALA A 870 -3.61 25.44 -3.42
N CYS A 871 -3.02 24.70 -4.37
CA CYS A 871 -3.69 24.29 -5.61
C CYS A 871 -4.88 23.34 -5.33
N ALA A 872 -4.70 22.32 -4.48
CA ALA A 872 -5.76 21.35 -4.17
C ALA A 872 -6.94 22.03 -3.46
N ARG A 873 -6.67 22.83 -2.42
CA ARG A 873 -7.69 23.59 -1.68
C ARG A 873 -8.44 24.57 -2.58
N TYR A 874 -7.75 25.21 -3.52
CA TYR A 874 -8.37 26.11 -4.47
C TYR A 874 -9.31 25.37 -5.42
N LEU A 875 -8.85 24.25 -5.99
CA LEU A 875 -9.67 23.42 -6.87
C LEU A 875 -10.91 22.88 -6.14
N ASP A 876 -10.77 22.40 -4.90
CA ASP A 876 -11.90 21.95 -4.09
C ASP A 876 -12.89 23.08 -3.82
N LYS A 877 -12.40 24.27 -3.44
CA LYS A 877 -13.30 25.41 -3.23
C LYS A 877 -14.02 25.85 -4.51
N ARG A 878 -13.35 25.73 -5.66
CA ARG A 878 -13.92 26.04 -6.99
C ARG A 878 -14.99 25.02 -7.42
N LYS A 879 -14.94 23.78 -6.91
CA LYS A 879 -16.03 22.80 -7.08
C LYS A 879 -17.29 23.25 -6.34
N GLU A 880 -17.13 23.80 -5.14
CA GLU A 880 -18.25 24.22 -4.29
C GLU A 880 -18.93 25.48 -4.80
N THR A 881 -18.16 26.44 -5.32
CA THR A 881 -18.70 27.72 -5.80
C THR A 881 -17.82 28.36 -6.86
N SER A 882 -18.45 28.96 -7.87
CA SER A 882 -17.79 29.78 -8.89
C SER A 882 -17.51 31.21 -8.42
N ALA A 883 -18.07 31.63 -7.28
CA ALA A 883 -17.88 32.96 -6.71
C ALA A 883 -16.57 33.07 -5.89
N ILE A 884 -15.45 32.66 -6.50
CA ILE A 884 -14.10 32.80 -5.92
C ILE A 884 -13.19 33.58 -6.88
N PRO A 885 -12.15 34.30 -6.40
CA PRO A 885 -11.17 34.93 -7.27
C PRO A 885 -10.46 33.90 -8.16
N ASP A 886 -10.01 34.31 -9.34
CA ASP A 886 -9.02 33.52 -10.07
C ASP A 886 -7.71 33.52 -9.26
N ALA A 887 -7.02 32.37 -9.20
CA ALA A 887 -5.77 32.30 -8.46
C ALA A 887 -4.73 31.44 -9.18
N LEU A 888 -3.47 31.85 -9.06
CA LEU A 888 -2.30 31.08 -9.46
C LEU A 888 -1.32 31.03 -8.29
N PHE A 889 -0.75 29.86 -8.05
CA PHE A 889 0.20 29.61 -6.97
C PHE A 889 1.48 29.01 -7.54
N VAL A 890 2.63 29.46 -7.04
CA VAL A 890 3.96 29.05 -7.53
C VAL A 890 4.92 28.87 -6.37
N VAL A 891 5.92 28.00 -6.55
CA VAL A 891 7.00 27.82 -5.56
C VAL A 891 8.08 28.87 -5.81
N GLY A 892 8.34 29.73 -4.83
CA GLY A 892 9.31 30.80 -4.98
C GLY A 892 9.80 31.39 -3.65
N ASN A 893 11.06 31.84 -3.64
CA ASN A 893 11.67 32.51 -2.49
C ASN A 893 11.56 34.03 -2.65
N SER A 894 10.64 34.64 -1.89
CA SER A 894 10.37 36.09 -1.89
C SER A 894 11.54 36.94 -1.37
N SER A 895 12.60 36.34 -0.83
CA SER A 895 13.86 37.02 -0.49
C SER A 895 14.69 37.38 -1.72
N HIS A 896 14.42 36.78 -2.87
CA HIS A 896 15.02 37.12 -4.17
C HIS A 896 14.01 37.85 -5.05
N ASN A 897 14.47 38.49 -6.12
CA ASN A 897 13.59 39.33 -6.92
C ASN A 897 12.60 38.50 -7.76
N ILE A 898 11.34 38.92 -7.74
CA ILE A 898 10.24 38.21 -8.41
C ILE A 898 10.18 38.56 -9.89
N ARG A 899 10.39 39.83 -10.26
CA ARG A 899 10.17 40.32 -11.63
C ARG A 899 11.32 39.94 -12.58
N ASP A 900 12.54 39.78 -12.07
CA ASP A 900 13.69 39.28 -12.83
C ASP A 900 13.79 37.73 -12.86
N GLY A 901 12.91 37.05 -12.12
CA GLY A 901 12.82 35.59 -12.07
C GLY A 901 13.80 34.89 -11.14
N THR A 902 14.66 35.61 -10.41
CA THR A 902 15.62 35.02 -9.44
C THR A 902 14.95 34.36 -8.24
N ALA A 903 13.69 34.70 -7.94
CA ALA A 903 12.88 34.04 -6.93
C ALA A 903 12.49 32.59 -7.24
N PHE A 904 12.62 32.11 -8.49
CA PHE A 904 12.08 30.82 -8.92
C PHE A 904 13.17 29.87 -9.39
N SER A 905 13.13 28.63 -8.91
CA SER A 905 14.09 27.59 -9.29
C SER A 905 13.65 26.78 -10.53
N THR A 906 12.34 26.65 -10.78
CA THR A 906 11.83 25.85 -11.90
C THR A 906 11.43 26.73 -13.09
N GLU A 907 11.65 26.24 -14.31
CA GLU A 907 11.25 26.94 -15.53
C GLU A 907 9.73 27.12 -15.64
N LYS A 908 8.95 26.20 -15.05
CA LYS A 908 7.49 26.26 -15.08
C LYS A 908 6.94 27.37 -14.19
N ASP A 909 7.47 27.51 -12.97
CA ASP A 909 7.10 28.63 -12.09
C ASP A 909 7.50 29.97 -12.71
N LYS A 910 8.70 30.06 -13.32
CA LYS A 910 9.12 31.23 -14.10
C LYS A 910 8.18 31.54 -15.25
N GLN A 911 7.73 30.53 -16.00
CA GLN A 911 6.80 30.69 -17.11
C GLN A 911 5.45 31.25 -16.63
N VAL A 912 4.91 30.74 -15.52
CA VAL A 912 3.68 31.25 -14.89
C VAL A 912 3.86 32.69 -14.44
N MET A 913 4.96 32.99 -13.74
CA MET A 913 5.29 34.35 -13.30
C MET A 913 5.39 35.31 -14.50
N ASN A 914 6.15 34.96 -15.52
CA ASN A 914 6.33 35.78 -16.72
C ASN A 914 4.96 36.09 -17.35
N ALA A 915 4.10 35.07 -17.50
CA ALA A 915 2.75 35.27 -18.02
C ALA A 915 1.90 36.23 -17.17
N VAL A 916 1.94 36.11 -15.83
CA VAL A 916 1.21 37.02 -14.92
C VAL A 916 1.67 38.47 -15.09
N PHE A 917 2.98 38.70 -15.26
CA PHE A 917 3.54 40.03 -15.51
C PHE A 917 3.50 40.49 -16.98
N GLY A 918 2.93 39.70 -17.89
CA GLY A 918 2.76 40.06 -19.30
C GLY A 918 3.98 39.83 -20.18
N LEU A 919 4.96 39.05 -19.71
CA LEU A 919 6.20 38.72 -20.41
C LEU A 919 6.08 37.37 -21.14
N GLY A 920 6.73 37.25 -22.30
CA GLY A 920 6.73 36.03 -23.12
C GLY A 920 5.52 35.92 -24.07
N SER A 921 5.40 34.77 -24.76
CA SER A 921 4.33 34.53 -25.72
C SER A 921 3.01 34.11 -25.04
N LYS A 922 1.93 34.83 -25.31
CA LYS A 922 0.56 34.47 -24.88
C LYS A 922 0.00 33.32 -25.73
N ASP A 923 0.53 32.11 -25.55
CA ASP A 923 0.10 30.89 -26.23
C ASP A 923 -0.59 29.92 -25.26
N LYS A 924 -1.85 29.57 -25.58
CA LYS A 924 -2.68 28.66 -24.77
C LYS A 924 -2.10 27.25 -24.68
N ASN A 925 -1.43 26.74 -25.71
CA ASN A 925 -0.86 25.40 -25.72
C ASN A 925 0.41 25.30 -24.85
N GLN A 926 1.14 26.41 -24.70
CA GLN A 926 2.34 26.47 -23.87
C GLN A 926 2.02 26.78 -22.40
N LEU A 927 1.07 27.68 -22.15
CA LEU A 927 0.75 28.18 -20.81
C LEU A 927 -0.32 27.35 -20.09
N GLY A 928 -1.19 26.67 -20.83
CA GLY A 928 -2.44 26.12 -20.31
C GLY A 928 -3.52 27.20 -20.17
N LYS A 929 -4.80 26.80 -20.21
CA LYS A 929 -5.94 27.74 -20.24
C LYS A 929 -5.98 28.61 -18.97
N GLY A 930 -5.71 28.04 -17.80
CA GLY A 930 -5.77 28.74 -16.52
C GLY A 930 -4.76 29.89 -16.45
N VAL A 931 -3.53 29.68 -16.92
CA VAL A 931 -2.51 30.74 -16.99
C VAL A 931 -2.80 31.72 -18.12
N TYR A 932 -3.21 31.22 -19.29
CA TYR A 932 -3.56 32.05 -20.45
C TYR A 932 -4.63 33.10 -20.13
N ASP A 933 -5.65 32.72 -19.35
CA ASP A 933 -6.75 33.60 -18.95
C ASP A 933 -6.28 34.74 -18.01
N GLN A 934 -5.14 34.56 -17.33
CA GLN A 934 -4.56 35.53 -16.38
C GLN A 934 -3.32 36.26 -16.89
N PHE A 935 -3.01 36.13 -18.18
CA PHE A 935 -1.85 36.80 -18.79
C PHE A 935 -1.94 38.33 -18.64
N GLY A 936 -0.86 38.95 -18.13
CA GLY A 936 -0.72 40.40 -17.98
C GLY A 936 -1.50 41.01 -16.81
N LYS A 937 -2.15 40.21 -15.95
CA LYS A 937 -2.94 40.73 -14.82
C LYS A 937 -2.10 41.53 -13.81
N GLY A 938 -0.82 41.19 -13.67
CA GLY A 938 0.15 41.85 -12.79
C GLY A 938 1.11 42.81 -13.49
N GLU A 939 0.94 43.10 -14.79
CA GLU A 939 1.89 43.91 -15.60
C GLU A 939 2.24 45.26 -14.94
N SER A 940 1.22 46.00 -14.50
CA SER A 940 1.41 47.29 -13.80
C SER A 940 1.66 47.16 -12.30
N GLY A 941 1.76 45.94 -11.75
CA GLY A 941 1.75 45.62 -10.31
C GLY A 941 0.38 45.12 -9.83
N PHE A 942 0.21 44.96 -8.51
CA PHE A 942 -0.99 44.49 -7.83
C PHE A 942 -1.61 45.60 -6.97
N ASN A 943 -2.93 45.56 -6.78
CA ASN A 943 -3.63 46.53 -5.93
C ASN A 943 -3.27 46.33 -4.45
N ILE A 944 -3.02 45.07 -4.05
CA ILE A 944 -2.70 44.68 -2.69
C ILE A 944 -1.47 43.78 -2.72
N SER A 945 -0.50 44.10 -1.88
CA SER A 945 0.67 43.29 -1.58
C SER A 945 0.55 42.80 -0.13
N SER A 946 0.52 41.49 0.08
CA SER A 946 0.24 40.86 1.38
C SER A 946 1.43 40.05 1.89
N CYS A 947 1.75 40.20 3.17
CA CYS A 947 2.75 39.40 3.88
C CYS A 947 2.31 39.16 5.33
N GLN A 948 1.53 38.11 5.57
CA GLN A 948 0.93 37.85 6.89
C GLN A 948 1.76 36.84 7.70
N PHE A 949 2.20 37.22 8.90
CA PHE A 949 3.03 36.39 9.80
C PHE A 949 4.31 35.82 9.17
N ALA A 950 4.91 36.57 8.24
CA ALA A 950 6.15 36.16 7.56
C ALA A 950 7.18 37.29 7.41
N LEU A 951 6.81 38.54 7.77
CA LEU A 951 7.68 39.71 7.57
C LEU A 951 9.01 39.58 8.32
N HIS A 952 9.00 38.94 9.49
CA HIS A 952 10.17 38.70 10.32
C HIS A 952 11.26 37.87 9.63
N TYR A 953 10.93 37.00 8.66
CA TYR A 953 11.95 36.21 7.96
C TYR A 953 12.86 37.07 7.08
N PHE A 954 12.39 38.24 6.64
CA PHE A 954 13.16 39.14 5.79
C PHE A 954 14.11 40.08 6.55
N PHE A 955 14.02 40.11 7.89
CA PHE A 955 14.87 40.92 8.77
C PHE A 955 16.19 40.24 9.18
N GLU A 956 16.56 39.14 8.52
CA GLU A 956 17.80 38.40 8.77
C GLU A 956 19.06 39.24 8.51
N ASN A 957 19.10 39.91 7.36
CA ASN A 957 20.23 40.73 6.94
C ASN A 957 19.78 41.80 5.93
N LYS A 958 20.64 42.80 5.70
CA LYS A 958 20.34 43.93 4.81
C LYS A 958 20.00 43.49 3.39
N THR A 959 20.72 42.52 2.85
CA THR A 959 20.51 42.02 1.48
C THR A 959 19.13 41.42 1.31
N THR A 960 18.71 40.55 2.22
CA THR A 960 17.37 39.94 2.24
C THR A 960 16.28 41.01 2.35
N LEU A 961 16.42 41.93 3.31
CA LEU A 961 15.44 42.99 3.55
C LEU A 961 15.28 43.91 2.33
N HIS A 962 16.37 44.42 1.77
CA HIS A 962 16.33 45.33 0.62
C HIS A 962 15.90 44.64 -0.68
N SER A 963 16.13 43.35 -0.82
CA SER A 963 15.60 42.55 -1.94
C SER A 963 14.09 42.37 -1.82
N PHE A 964 13.58 42.10 -0.62
CA PHE A 964 12.16 42.00 -0.35
C PHE A 964 11.43 43.34 -0.49
N LEU A 965 12.00 44.45 0.00
CA LEU A 965 11.44 45.79 -0.20
C LEU A 965 11.41 46.21 -1.68
N ARG A 966 12.40 45.78 -2.46
CA ARG A 966 12.39 45.92 -3.93
C ARG A 966 11.20 45.19 -4.54
N ASN A 967 10.94 43.93 -4.14
CA ASN A 967 9.75 43.20 -4.57
C ASN A 967 8.46 43.95 -4.23
N ILE A 968 8.31 44.44 -2.99
CA ILE A 968 7.13 45.20 -2.57
C ILE A 968 6.94 46.43 -3.47
N SER A 969 8.00 47.19 -3.74
CA SER A 969 7.94 48.38 -4.58
C SER A 969 7.62 48.04 -6.03
N GLU A 970 8.27 47.04 -6.63
CA GLU A 970 8.09 46.69 -8.04
C GLU A 970 6.75 45.99 -8.31
N CYS A 971 6.23 45.23 -7.35
CA CYS A 971 5.00 44.46 -7.51
C CYS A 971 3.74 45.20 -7.04
N THR A 972 3.82 46.35 -6.36
CA THR A 972 2.62 47.10 -5.94
C THR A 972 2.29 48.24 -6.92
N LYS A 973 1.02 48.40 -7.31
CA LYS A 973 0.56 49.55 -8.13
C LYS A 973 0.64 50.85 -7.33
N THR A 974 0.80 51.99 -8.02
CA THR A 974 0.50 53.30 -7.43
C THR A 974 -0.94 53.33 -6.90
N ASP A 975 -1.14 53.96 -5.74
CA ASP A 975 -2.37 53.92 -4.95
C ASP A 975 -2.77 52.53 -4.40
N GLY A 976 -1.94 51.50 -4.63
CA GLY A 976 -2.06 50.20 -4.00
C GLY A 976 -1.57 50.19 -2.55
N TYR A 977 -1.87 49.10 -1.84
CA TYR A 977 -1.57 48.95 -0.42
C TYR A 977 -0.66 47.75 -0.16
N PHE A 978 0.33 47.93 0.73
CA PHE A 978 1.07 46.83 1.34
C PHE A 978 0.54 46.59 2.76
N ILE A 979 0.18 45.35 3.07
CA ILE A 979 -0.30 44.93 4.39
C ILE A 979 0.56 43.81 4.96
N ALA A 980 0.90 43.94 6.24
CA ALA A 980 1.67 42.91 6.93
C ALA A 980 1.33 42.79 8.41
N THR A 981 1.60 41.61 8.96
CA THR A 981 1.46 41.28 10.39
C THR A 981 2.66 40.47 10.83
N CYS A 982 3.19 40.77 12.02
CA CYS A 982 4.22 39.99 12.70
C CYS A 982 4.36 40.46 14.15
N TYR A 983 5.26 39.85 14.92
CA TYR A 983 5.65 40.39 16.23
C TYR A 983 6.22 41.80 16.12
N ASP A 984 5.92 42.63 17.11
CA ASP A 984 6.58 43.90 17.32
C ASP A 984 7.96 43.66 17.96
N GLY A 985 9.03 44.02 17.25
CA GLY A 985 10.39 43.79 17.71
C GLY A 985 10.73 44.49 19.01
N LYS A 986 10.17 45.69 19.28
CA LYS A 986 10.42 46.43 20.53
C LYS A 986 9.71 45.77 21.71
N GLU A 987 8.47 45.31 21.54
CA GLU A 987 7.73 44.58 22.59
C GLU A 987 8.41 43.24 22.92
N VAL A 988 8.86 42.50 21.90
CA VAL A 988 9.59 41.23 22.11
C VAL A 988 10.97 41.49 22.73
N PHE A 989 11.70 42.50 22.27
CA PHE A 989 12.99 42.89 22.86
C PHE A 989 12.84 43.23 24.35
N LYS A 990 11.79 44.00 24.69
CA LYS A 990 11.45 44.33 26.08
C LYS A 990 11.12 43.09 26.90
N LEU A 991 10.36 42.14 26.36
CA LEU A 991 10.04 40.87 27.02
C LEU A 991 11.30 40.04 27.32
N LEU A 992 12.29 40.07 26.43
CA LEU A 992 13.53 39.29 26.51
C LEU A 992 14.70 40.07 27.13
N ASN A 993 14.49 41.29 27.60
CA ASN A 993 15.57 42.18 28.07
C ASN A 993 16.35 41.58 29.26
N GLU A 994 15.65 40.90 30.17
CA GLU A 994 16.23 40.25 31.35
C GLU A 994 16.77 38.84 31.08
N LYS A 995 16.59 38.32 29.87
CA LYS A 995 17.03 36.98 29.46
C LYS A 995 18.43 37.01 28.87
N LYS A 996 19.22 36.00 29.19
CA LYS A 996 20.49 35.73 28.50
C LYS A 996 20.24 35.01 27.17
N ARG A 997 21.27 34.95 26.32
CA ARG A 997 21.26 34.10 25.13
C ARG A 997 20.92 32.66 25.52
N ASP A 998 20.10 32.02 24.70
CA ASP A 998 19.55 30.66 24.85
C ASP A 998 18.56 30.48 26.01
N GLU A 999 18.23 31.54 26.76
CA GLU A 999 17.12 31.51 27.72
C GLU A 999 15.78 31.83 27.04
N SER A 1000 14.71 31.20 27.53
CA SER A 1000 13.37 31.31 26.97
C SER A 1000 12.33 31.88 27.94
N VAL A 1001 11.21 32.29 27.37
CA VAL A 1001 9.97 32.61 28.07
C VAL A 1001 8.89 31.69 27.51
N ALA A 1002 8.47 30.71 28.33
CA ALA A 1002 7.38 29.79 28.00
C ALA A 1002 6.05 30.25 28.63
N ILE A 1003 4.94 30.00 27.94
CA ILE A 1003 3.57 30.27 28.38
C ILE A 1003 2.79 28.95 28.33
N PHE A 1004 2.17 28.60 29.45
CA PHE A 1004 1.41 27.36 29.63
C PHE A 1004 -0.08 27.67 29.83
N LYS A 1005 -0.94 26.78 29.36
CA LYS A 1005 -2.39 26.80 29.60
C LYS A 1005 -2.86 25.37 29.88
N ASN A 1006 -3.57 25.16 30.99
CA ASN A 1006 -3.98 23.83 31.45
C ASN A 1006 -2.82 22.81 31.47
N GLU A 1007 -1.69 23.19 32.10
CA GLU A 1007 -0.46 22.38 32.19
C GLU A 1007 0.22 22.03 30.85
N SER A 1008 -0.33 22.49 29.72
CA SER A 1008 0.24 22.30 28.38
C SER A 1008 0.99 23.56 27.92
N ARG A 1009 2.19 23.41 27.37
CA ARG A 1009 2.96 24.51 26.77
C ARG A 1009 2.26 24.99 25.49
N ILE A 1010 1.81 26.25 25.46
CA ILE A 1010 1.14 26.79 24.27
C ILE A 1010 2.03 27.68 23.41
N TYR A 1011 3.10 28.24 24.00
CA TYR A 1011 4.01 29.15 23.35
C TYR A 1011 5.36 29.20 24.08
N GLU A 1012 6.45 29.36 23.34
CA GLU A 1012 7.76 29.64 23.91
C GLU A 1012 8.57 30.52 22.97
N ILE A 1013 9.30 31.49 23.53
CA ILE A 1013 10.20 32.35 22.77
C ILE A 1013 11.58 32.36 23.41
N THR A 1014 12.62 32.09 22.62
CA THR A 1014 14.02 31.98 23.07
C THR A 1014 14.86 33.09 22.44
N LYS A 1015 15.69 33.74 23.26
CA LYS A 1015 16.59 34.82 22.82
C LYS A 1015 17.86 34.23 22.20
N LEU A 1016 18.23 34.63 20.98
CA LEU A 1016 19.44 34.15 20.29
C LEU A 1016 20.44 35.25 19.93
N TYR A 1017 20.32 36.40 20.59
CA TYR A 1017 21.15 37.59 20.38
C TYR A 1017 21.70 38.09 21.73
N ASP A 1018 22.83 38.79 21.70
CA ASP A 1018 23.59 39.23 22.90
C ASP A 1018 23.46 40.74 23.17
N GLU A 1019 22.97 41.47 22.17
CA GLU A 1019 22.85 42.92 22.14
C GLU A 1019 21.89 43.43 23.22
N THR A 1020 22.28 44.52 23.87
CA THR A 1020 21.52 45.17 24.95
C THR A 1020 20.72 46.38 24.50
N GLY A 1021 20.90 46.80 23.24
CA GLY A 1021 20.14 47.87 22.59
C GLY A 1021 19.40 47.36 21.35
N PHE A 1022 18.33 48.07 20.99
CA PHE A 1022 17.55 47.85 19.77
C PHE A 1022 17.21 49.21 19.12
N PRO A 1023 18.18 49.83 18.42
CA PRO A 1023 18.06 51.19 17.88
C PRO A 1023 17.09 51.28 16.69
N ASP A 1024 16.69 52.50 16.31
CA ASP A 1024 15.72 52.77 15.22
C ASP A 1024 16.40 52.98 13.86
N ASP A 1025 17.47 52.22 13.60
CA ASP A 1025 18.29 52.30 12.38
C ASP A 1025 18.70 50.90 11.88
N GLU A 1026 19.67 50.84 10.96
CA GLU A 1026 20.12 49.61 10.32
C GLU A 1026 20.78 48.61 11.28
N GLU A 1027 21.21 49.03 12.47
CA GLU A 1027 21.76 48.13 13.50
C GLU A 1027 20.66 47.26 14.13
N SER A 1028 19.38 47.51 13.85
CA SER A 1028 18.25 46.68 14.32
C SER A 1028 17.98 45.41 13.50
N ILE A 1029 18.73 45.19 12.42
CA ILE A 1029 18.60 44.02 11.54
C ILE A 1029 19.40 42.85 12.12
N GLY A 1030 18.90 41.61 11.99
CA GLY A 1030 19.66 40.41 12.32
C GLY A 1030 19.61 39.99 13.79
N TYR A 1031 18.49 40.27 14.49
CA TYR A 1031 18.25 39.85 15.87
C TYR A 1031 17.41 38.55 15.90
N PRO A 1032 18.03 37.35 15.89
CA PRO A 1032 17.31 36.08 15.83
C PRO A 1032 16.61 35.73 17.14
N ILE A 1033 15.46 35.09 17.01
CA ILE A 1033 14.69 34.45 18.10
C ILE A 1033 14.20 33.09 17.63
N ASN A 1034 14.00 32.17 18.56
CA ASN A 1034 13.31 30.90 18.30
C ASN A 1034 11.91 30.96 18.89
N VAL A 1035 10.89 30.71 18.08
CA VAL A 1035 9.48 30.80 18.47
C VAL A 1035 8.78 29.45 18.29
N TYR A 1036 8.24 28.91 19.37
CA TYR A 1036 7.39 27.73 19.40
C TYR A 1036 5.92 28.13 19.56
N GLN A 1037 5.02 27.48 18.81
CA GLN A 1037 3.56 27.61 18.96
C GLN A 1037 2.89 26.24 18.92
N GLU A 1038 2.03 25.91 19.90
CA GLU A 1038 1.30 24.63 20.00
C GLU A 1038 0.55 24.26 18.71
N SER A 1039 -0.05 25.25 18.04
CA SER A 1039 -0.87 24.97 16.85
C SER A 1039 -0.07 24.49 15.63
N ILE A 1040 1.24 24.73 15.63
CA ILE A 1040 2.20 24.32 14.60
C ILE A 1040 3.13 23.22 15.14
N ASN A 1041 3.34 23.23 16.46
CA ASN A 1041 4.03 22.18 17.19
C ASN A 1041 5.50 22.03 16.76
N LEU A 1042 6.12 23.16 16.43
CA LEU A 1042 7.50 23.29 16.00
C LEU A 1042 8.06 24.64 16.43
N THR A 1043 9.38 24.71 16.52
CA THR A 1043 10.12 25.95 16.80
C THR A 1043 10.68 26.51 15.50
N PHE A 1044 10.39 27.78 15.21
CA PHE A 1044 10.87 28.50 14.03
C PHE A 1044 11.87 29.57 14.42
N LYS A 1045 12.92 29.72 13.60
CA LYS A 1045 13.84 30.85 13.73
C LYS A 1045 13.24 32.06 13.04
N GLU A 1046 12.93 33.09 13.81
CA GLU A 1046 12.41 34.38 13.33
C GLU A 1046 13.41 35.52 13.67
N TYR A 1047 13.18 36.73 13.14
CA TYR A 1047 13.99 37.92 13.46
C TYR A 1047 13.13 39.08 13.96
N LEU A 1048 13.65 39.87 14.90
CA LEU A 1048 12.93 41.04 15.42
C LEU A 1048 12.73 42.11 14.34
N VAL A 1049 11.53 42.68 14.31
CA VAL A 1049 11.15 43.71 13.33
C VAL A 1049 11.05 45.08 14.02
N ASN A 1050 11.96 45.99 13.70
CA ASN A 1050 11.84 47.38 14.12
C ASN A 1050 10.90 48.16 13.18
N PHE A 1051 9.68 48.44 13.64
CA PHE A 1051 8.67 49.13 12.82
C PHE A 1051 8.97 50.62 12.58
N THR A 1052 9.77 51.25 13.44
CA THR A 1052 10.17 52.65 13.23
C THR A 1052 11.12 52.73 12.04
N TYR A 1053 12.13 51.86 12.03
CA TYR A 1053 13.06 51.73 10.93
C TYR A 1053 12.39 51.21 9.64
N LEU A 1054 11.51 50.21 9.72
CA LEU A 1054 10.71 49.74 8.58
C LEU A 1054 9.92 50.88 7.95
N THR A 1055 9.29 51.74 8.75
CA THR A 1055 8.52 52.88 8.23
C THR A 1055 9.42 53.81 7.42
N GLN A 1056 10.60 54.17 7.92
CA GLN A 1056 11.57 54.98 7.19
C GLN A 1056 12.02 54.33 5.87
N LEU A 1057 12.28 53.02 5.89
CA LEU A 1057 12.65 52.28 4.68
C LEU A 1057 11.52 52.29 3.64
N MET A 1058 10.28 52.06 4.08
CA MET A 1058 9.12 52.06 3.18
C MET A 1058 8.96 53.43 2.46
N GLU A 1059 9.28 54.55 3.11
CA GLU A 1059 9.29 55.88 2.48
C GLU A 1059 10.30 55.99 1.33
N ASN A 1060 11.50 55.43 1.52
CA ASN A 1060 12.52 55.37 0.47
C ASN A 1060 12.03 54.57 -0.73
N TYR A 1061 11.28 53.48 -0.50
CA TYR A 1061 10.71 52.64 -1.55
C TYR A 1061 9.37 53.14 -2.13
N GLY A 1062 8.95 54.37 -1.79
CA GLY A 1062 7.79 55.05 -2.39
C GLY A 1062 6.45 54.87 -1.68
N PHE A 1063 6.47 54.39 -0.44
CA PHE A 1063 5.28 54.13 0.37
C PHE A 1063 5.20 55.09 1.56
N LEU A 1064 3.98 55.46 1.96
CA LEU A 1064 3.75 56.11 3.25
C LEU A 1064 2.85 55.26 4.12
N LEU A 1065 3.05 55.32 5.43
CA LEU A 1065 2.13 54.71 6.38
C LEU A 1065 0.77 55.39 6.28
N VAL A 1066 -0.31 54.60 6.24
CA VAL A 1066 -1.67 55.17 6.16
C VAL A 1066 -1.95 56.05 7.38
N THR A 1067 -2.47 57.24 7.13
CA THR A 1067 -2.78 58.21 8.19
C THR A 1067 -3.96 57.74 9.06
N LYS A 1068 -4.11 58.26 10.28
CA LYS A 1068 -5.25 57.89 11.16
C LYS A 1068 -6.61 58.18 10.51
N ASP A 1069 -6.72 59.29 9.78
CA ASP A 1069 -7.97 59.68 9.10
C ASP A 1069 -8.31 58.73 7.95
N GLU A 1070 -7.30 58.32 7.16
CA GLU A 1070 -7.49 57.31 6.11
C GLU A 1070 -7.82 55.94 6.70
N ALA A 1071 -7.10 55.52 7.74
CA ALA A 1071 -7.36 54.26 8.44
C ALA A 1071 -8.80 54.21 8.96
N ALA A 1072 -9.31 55.30 9.56
CA ALA A 1072 -10.68 55.39 10.03
C ALA A 1072 -11.70 55.21 8.89
N ARG A 1073 -11.45 55.76 7.69
CA ARG A 1073 -12.29 55.53 6.49
C ARG A 1073 -12.23 54.08 6.01
N MET A 1074 -11.11 53.41 6.25
CA MET A 1074 -10.90 51.99 5.93
C MET A 1074 -11.38 51.04 7.03
N ASN A 1075 -12.07 51.54 8.07
CA ASN A 1075 -12.50 50.80 9.25
C ASN A 1075 -11.36 50.19 10.09
N LEU A 1076 -10.20 50.84 10.13
CA LEU A 1076 -9.07 50.51 10.98
C LEU A 1076 -8.81 51.63 12.02
N PRO A 1077 -8.26 51.31 13.21
CA PRO A 1077 -7.98 52.33 14.21
C PRO A 1077 -6.78 53.22 13.84
N SER A 1078 -5.79 52.69 13.13
CA SER A 1078 -4.59 53.42 12.67
C SER A 1078 -3.94 52.70 11.47
N GLY A 1079 -2.91 53.31 10.86
CA GLY A 1079 -2.11 52.66 9.82
C GLY A 1079 -1.12 51.61 10.37
N SER A 1080 -0.82 51.65 11.67
CA SER A 1080 -0.01 50.65 12.38
C SER A 1080 -0.37 50.65 13.85
N GLY A 1081 -0.57 49.47 14.44
CA GLY A 1081 -1.02 49.33 15.82
C GLY A 1081 -0.85 47.91 16.35
N LEU A 1082 -0.84 47.77 17.68
CA LEU A 1082 -0.80 46.45 18.31
C LEU A 1082 -2.14 45.74 18.17
N PHE A 1083 -2.11 44.40 18.21
CA PHE A 1083 -3.32 43.58 18.14
C PHE A 1083 -4.29 43.82 19.30
N SER A 1084 -3.79 44.33 20.43
CA SER A 1084 -4.62 44.78 21.56
C SER A 1084 -5.61 45.89 21.16
N GLU A 1085 -5.20 46.80 20.26
CA GLU A 1085 -6.06 47.87 19.74
C GLU A 1085 -7.17 47.30 18.84
N LEU A 1086 -6.83 46.34 17.98
CA LEU A 1086 -7.80 45.64 17.15
C LEU A 1086 -8.77 44.80 17.99
N PHE A 1087 -8.29 44.18 19.07
CA PHE A 1087 -9.14 43.41 19.97
C PHE A 1087 -10.15 44.32 20.69
N ALA A 1088 -9.71 45.46 21.22
CA ALA A 1088 -10.60 46.46 21.83
C ALA A 1088 -11.63 46.99 20.83
N ARG A 1089 -11.23 47.16 19.56
CA ARG A 1089 -12.17 47.53 18.49
C ARG A 1089 -13.20 46.43 18.22
N MET A 1090 -12.77 45.17 18.12
CA MET A 1090 -13.66 44.01 17.95
C MET A 1090 -14.70 43.93 19.06
N GLU A 1091 -14.28 44.12 20.32
CA GLU A 1091 -15.21 44.15 21.46
C GLU A 1091 -16.26 45.26 21.31
N SER A 1092 -15.86 46.43 20.82
CA SER A 1092 -16.78 47.54 20.55
C SER A 1092 -17.74 47.22 19.41
N ASP A 1093 -17.25 46.63 18.33
CA ASP A 1093 -18.04 46.28 17.15
C ASP A 1093 -19.10 45.23 17.50
N VAL A 1094 -18.75 44.18 18.26
CA VAL A 1094 -19.70 43.14 18.72
C VAL A 1094 -20.71 43.69 19.73
N LYS A 1095 -20.32 44.66 20.57
CA LYS A 1095 -21.27 45.35 21.46
C LYS A 1095 -22.31 46.15 20.67
N ARG A 1096 -21.95 46.68 19.50
CA ARG A 1096 -22.85 47.44 18.61
C ARG A 1096 -23.72 46.52 17.76
N ASP A 1097 -23.16 45.43 17.24
CA ASP A 1097 -23.90 44.40 16.51
C ASP A 1097 -23.54 43.00 17.02
N ARG A 1098 -24.44 42.42 17.82
CA ARG A 1098 -24.26 41.09 18.41
C ARG A 1098 -24.16 39.97 17.36
N ARG A 1099 -24.61 40.18 16.12
CA ARG A 1099 -24.55 39.16 15.06
C ARG A 1099 -23.11 38.88 14.62
N LEU A 1100 -22.23 39.87 14.72
CA LEU A 1100 -20.81 39.73 14.41
C LEU A 1100 -20.09 38.71 15.29
N ASN A 1101 -20.66 38.36 16.45
CA ASN A 1101 -20.12 37.32 17.32
C ASN A 1101 -20.04 35.95 16.62
N PHE A 1102 -21.02 35.62 15.76
CA PHE A 1102 -21.01 34.38 15.00
C PHE A 1102 -19.90 34.35 13.92
N ASP A 1103 -19.64 35.50 13.31
CA ASP A 1103 -18.60 35.63 12.30
C ASP A 1103 -17.19 35.44 12.87
N PHE A 1104 -16.96 35.92 14.11
CA PHE A 1104 -15.65 35.90 14.76
C PHE A 1104 -15.35 34.62 15.56
N GLY A 1105 -16.26 33.65 15.57
CA GLY A 1105 -16.02 32.36 16.23
C GLY A 1105 -15.78 32.51 17.73
N THR A 1106 -14.72 31.91 18.26
CA THR A 1106 -14.38 32.02 19.69
C THR A 1106 -13.42 33.17 20.02
N ALA A 1107 -13.18 34.10 19.09
CA ALA A 1107 -12.20 35.18 19.25
C ALA A 1107 -12.35 35.99 20.54
N LEU A 1108 -13.59 36.29 20.98
CA LEU A 1108 -13.84 37.04 22.23
C LEU A 1108 -13.47 36.25 23.49
N ASN A 1109 -13.34 34.93 23.40
CA ASN A 1109 -13.06 34.03 24.50
C ASN A 1109 -11.55 33.75 24.66
N MET A 1110 -10.66 34.60 24.12
CA MET A 1110 -9.22 34.46 24.35
C MET A 1110 -8.90 34.57 25.84
N SER A 1111 -8.18 33.57 26.35
CA SER A 1111 -7.69 33.56 27.73
C SER A 1111 -6.61 34.64 27.97
N PRO A 1112 -6.26 34.96 29.23
CA PRO A 1112 -5.16 35.87 29.54
C PRO A 1112 -3.82 35.45 28.87
N GLU A 1113 -3.55 34.15 28.81
CA GLU A 1113 -2.36 33.57 28.19
C GLU A 1113 -2.38 33.77 26.66
N GLU A 1114 -3.52 33.49 26.01
CA GLU A 1114 -3.71 33.75 24.58
C GLU A 1114 -3.59 35.24 24.23
N LYS A 1115 -4.14 36.13 25.07
CA LYS A 1115 -3.99 37.58 24.92
C LYS A 1115 -2.55 38.02 25.04
N ARG A 1116 -1.79 37.46 25.99
CA ARG A 1116 -0.36 37.74 26.16
C ARG A 1116 0.44 37.39 24.91
N ILE A 1117 0.15 36.25 24.27
CA ILE A 1117 0.80 35.85 23.01
C ILE A 1117 0.36 36.76 21.86
N SER A 1118 -0.95 36.95 21.70
CA SER A 1118 -1.55 37.66 20.58
C SER A 1118 -1.16 39.15 20.56
N PHE A 1119 -1.15 39.82 21.70
CA PHE A 1119 -0.97 41.28 21.79
C PHE A 1119 0.46 41.76 21.58
N MET A 1120 1.44 40.85 21.51
CA MET A 1120 2.79 41.18 21.03
C MET A 1120 2.86 41.41 19.51
N ASN A 1121 1.80 41.04 18.78
CA ASN A 1121 1.75 41.23 17.34
C ASN A 1121 1.28 42.63 16.97
N ARG A 1122 1.82 43.13 15.86
CA ARG A 1122 1.48 44.41 15.25
C ARG A 1122 0.99 44.18 13.82
N TYR A 1123 0.04 45.01 13.40
CA TYR A 1123 -0.32 45.14 11.98
C TYR A 1123 0.24 46.44 11.41
N CYS A 1124 0.48 46.48 10.11
CA CYS A 1124 0.77 47.70 9.39
C CYS A 1124 0.11 47.72 8.01
N ILE A 1125 -0.24 48.92 7.54
CA ILE A 1125 -0.75 49.18 6.21
C ILE A 1125 -0.07 50.43 5.63
N PHE A 1126 0.58 50.25 4.49
CA PHE A 1126 1.29 51.28 3.76
C PHE A 1126 0.62 51.51 2.41
N LYS A 1127 0.53 52.77 1.98
CA LYS A 1127 0.01 53.14 0.65
C LYS A 1127 1.16 53.54 -0.26
N LYS A 1128 1.20 52.98 -1.48
CA LYS A 1128 2.18 53.37 -2.49
C LYS A 1128 1.75 54.70 -3.13
N LEU A 1129 2.56 55.74 -3.00
CA LEU A 1129 2.26 57.06 -3.57
C LEU A 1129 2.99 57.32 -4.88
N ARG A 1130 4.19 56.77 -5.03
CA ARG A 1130 5.03 56.97 -6.21
C ARG A 1130 5.81 55.71 -6.55
N SER A 1131 6.14 55.57 -7.83
CA SER A 1131 7.17 54.63 -8.26
C SER A 1131 8.54 55.27 -8.09
N VAL A 1132 9.51 54.46 -7.66
CA VAL A 1132 10.92 54.84 -7.51
C VAL A 1132 11.79 53.83 -8.26
N ASP A 1133 13.05 54.18 -8.52
CA ASP A 1133 14.03 53.21 -9.00
C ASP A 1133 14.48 52.31 -7.83
N ALA A 1134 13.67 51.30 -7.53
CA ALA A 1134 13.87 50.39 -6.42
C ALA A 1134 15.14 49.55 -6.57
N GLU A 1135 15.60 49.31 -7.80
CA GLU A 1135 16.84 48.60 -8.08
C GLU A 1135 18.05 49.44 -7.65
N THR A 1136 18.09 50.71 -8.05
CA THR A 1136 19.17 51.63 -7.64
C THR A 1136 19.20 51.82 -6.13
N ILE A 1137 18.05 51.97 -5.48
CA ILE A 1137 17.95 52.09 -4.01
C ILE A 1137 18.48 50.82 -3.32
N SER A 1138 18.04 49.65 -3.78
CA SER A 1138 18.46 48.36 -3.23
C SER A 1138 19.97 48.15 -3.39
N LYS A 1139 20.52 48.39 -4.58
CA LYS A 1139 21.97 48.29 -4.84
C LYS A 1139 22.79 49.27 -4.02
N ALA A 1140 22.33 50.52 -3.87
CA ALA A 1140 23.02 51.52 -3.06
C ALA A 1140 23.10 51.10 -1.59
N ALA A 1141 21.97 50.65 -1.02
CA ALA A 1141 21.91 50.18 0.37
C ALA A 1141 22.82 48.96 0.61
N ILE A 1142 22.83 48.00 -0.32
CA ILE A 1142 23.68 46.80 -0.26
C ILE A 1142 25.16 47.15 -0.43
N ALA A 1143 25.50 48.11 -1.30
CA ALA A 1143 26.88 48.53 -1.56
C ALA A 1143 27.53 49.28 -0.38
N THR A 1144 26.76 50.05 0.40
CA THR A 1144 27.27 50.70 1.63
C THR A 1144 27.83 49.67 2.62
N THR A 1145 27.25 48.47 2.70
CA THR A 1145 27.70 47.35 3.53
C THR A 1145 29.05 46.79 3.10
N ALA A 1146 29.32 46.67 1.79
CA ALA A 1146 30.59 46.14 1.28
C ALA A 1146 31.78 47.07 1.56
N SER A 1147 31.55 48.38 1.76
CA SER A 1147 32.60 49.34 2.14
C SER A 1147 32.90 49.37 3.65
N ALA A 1148 31.94 48.95 4.49
CA ALA A 1148 32.09 48.88 5.94
C ALA A 1148 32.85 47.61 6.38
N ASP A 1149 32.61 46.47 5.72
CA ASP A 1149 33.31 45.20 6.01
C ASP A 1149 34.79 45.21 5.58
N ALA A 1150 35.17 46.07 4.62
CA ALA A 1150 36.57 46.28 4.27
C ALA A 1150 37.37 47.05 5.35
N GLY A 1151 36.68 47.81 6.22
CA GLY A 1151 37.29 48.64 7.26
C GLY A 1151 37.59 47.90 8.58
N HIS A 1152 36.97 46.73 8.81
CA HIS A 1152 37.23 45.89 10.00
C HIS A 1152 38.37 44.88 9.81
N ALA A 1153 38.83 44.65 8.58
CA ALA A 1153 39.98 43.77 8.29
C ALA A 1153 41.35 44.48 8.42
N THR A 1154 41.41 45.78 8.69
CA THR A 1154 42.65 46.59 8.72
C THR A 1154 43.10 47.09 10.10
N ALA A 1155 42.59 46.53 11.20
CA ALA A 1155 42.97 46.92 12.58
C ALA A 1155 43.80 45.90 13.37
N LEU A 1156 44.38 44.88 12.73
CA LEU A 1156 45.26 43.89 13.40
C LEU A 1156 46.64 43.69 12.74
N LEU A 1157 47.10 44.64 11.92
CA LEU A 1157 48.44 44.62 11.33
C LEU A 1157 49.15 45.97 11.52
N ASP A 1158 49.77 46.16 12.69
CA ASP A 1158 51.14 46.70 12.82
C ASP A 1158 51.53 46.97 14.29
N LYS A 1159 52.31 46.06 14.88
CA LYS A 1159 53.46 46.45 15.71
C LYS A 1159 54.63 45.49 15.46
N LYS A 1160 55.59 46.03 14.70
CA LYS A 1160 56.90 45.44 14.35
C LYS A 1160 57.77 45.17 15.58
N GLY A 1161 58.61 44.14 15.45
CA GLY A 1161 59.78 43.91 16.28
C GLY A 1161 60.60 42.68 15.87
N SER A 1162 61.26 42.72 14.70
CA SER A 1162 62.48 41.92 14.41
C SER A 1162 63.69 42.58 15.12
N PRO A 1163 64.88 41.95 15.33
CA PRO A 1163 65.47 40.84 14.57
C PRO A 1163 66.19 39.76 15.41
N VAL A 1164 66.53 38.62 14.79
CA VAL A 1164 67.87 37.95 14.80
C VAL A 1164 67.76 36.62 14.04
N SER A 1165 68.67 36.44 13.09
CA SER A 1165 69.08 35.18 12.46
C SER A 1165 70.59 34.99 12.76
N PRO A 1166 71.28 33.87 12.42
CA PRO A 1166 70.84 32.52 12.04
C PRO A 1166 71.53 31.41 12.87
N GLY A 1167 70.94 30.20 12.94
CA GLY A 1167 71.61 29.07 13.61
C GLY A 1167 70.94 27.72 13.36
N SER A 1168 71.59 26.90 12.55
CA SER A 1168 71.27 25.51 12.21
C SER A 1168 71.12 24.56 13.39
N GLY A 1169 70.23 23.57 13.30
CA GLY A 1169 70.43 22.29 13.99
C GLY A 1169 69.19 21.46 14.33
N ILE A 1170 69.07 20.33 13.63
CA ILE A 1170 68.64 19.01 14.15
C ILE A 1170 67.14 18.68 14.19
N LYS A 1171 66.80 17.68 13.36
CA LYS A 1171 65.58 16.84 13.37
C LYS A 1171 65.34 16.20 14.75
N ARG A 1172 64.08 16.14 15.22
CA ARG A 1172 63.59 14.98 15.98
C ARG A 1172 62.06 14.80 15.92
N LYS A 1173 61.71 13.53 15.72
CA LYS A 1173 60.40 12.88 15.64
C LYS A 1173 59.54 13.10 16.90
N LYS A 1174 58.22 13.18 16.75
CA LYS A 1174 57.26 12.80 17.80
C LYS A 1174 56.60 11.46 17.46
N LYS A 1175 56.53 10.63 18.50
CA LYS A 1175 56.22 9.20 18.54
C LYS A 1175 54.72 8.93 18.40
N LEU A 1176 54.39 7.92 17.59
CA LEU A 1176 53.26 7.02 17.83
C LEU A 1176 53.48 6.30 19.18
N VAL A 1177 52.41 6.13 19.95
CA VAL A 1177 52.33 5.08 20.97
C VAL A 1177 51.18 4.17 20.57
N ALA A 1178 51.55 2.98 20.11
CA ALA A 1178 50.68 1.83 20.00
C ALA A 1178 50.36 1.30 21.40
N PHE A 1179 49.12 0.92 21.64
CA PHE A 1179 48.74 0.15 22.81
C PHE A 1179 48.55 -1.31 22.38
N THR A 1180 49.48 -2.17 22.80
CA THR A 1180 49.42 -3.62 22.64
C THR A 1180 48.59 -4.28 23.77
N PRO A 1181 48.00 -5.45 23.50
CA PRO A 1181 47.08 -6.13 24.41
C PRO A 1181 47.84 -6.80 25.57
N VAL A 1182 47.27 -6.70 26.78
CA VAL A 1182 47.70 -7.50 27.93
C VAL A 1182 46.76 -8.70 28.04
N ASN A 1183 47.38 -9.86 28.00
CA ASN A 1183 46.79 -11.18 28.08
C ASN A 1183 46.79 -11.59 29.56
N ASP A 1184 45.66 -11.46 30.25
CA ASP A 1184 45.45 -12.10 31.54
C ASP A 1184 44.17 -12.94 31.44
N ASN A 1185 44.36 -14.25 31.42
CA ASN A 1185 43.31 -15.24 31.62
C ASN A 1185 42.92 -15.25 33.11
N PRO A 1186 41.64 -15.07 33.44
CA PRO A 1186 41.02 -15.83 34.51
C PRO A 1186 40.08 -16.87 33.92
N VAL A 1187 40.36 -18.10 34.30
CA VAL A 1187 39.57 -19.33 34.14
C VAL A 1187 38.05 -19.08 34.13
N LEU A 1188 37.42 -19.41 33.01
CA LEU A 1188 35.96 -19.57 32.87
C LEU A 1188 35.45 -20.62 33.86
N THR A 1189 34.89 -20.16 34.97
CA THR A 1189 33.92 -20.96 35.73
C THR A 1189 32.54 -20.73 35.12
N LYS A 1190 31.93 -21.81 34.62
CA LYS A 1190 30.53 -21.83 34.17
C LYS A 1190 29.61 -21.39 35.31
N LYS A 1191 29.24 -20.11 35.37
CA LYS A 1191 28.02 -19.68 36.06
C LYS A 1191 26.87 -19.80 35.08
N LYS A 1192 26.01 -20.79 35.32
CA LYS A 1192 24.62 -20.82 34.85
C LYS A 1192 24.03 -19.43 35.10
N LEU A 1193 23.56 -18.75 34.06
CA LEU A 1193 22.48 -17.78 34.22
C LEU A 1193 21.32 -18.56 34.85
N VAL A 1194 21.04 -18.24 36.11
CA VAL A 1194 19.84 -18.72 36.79
C VAL A 1194 18.70 -17.98 36.14
N ILE A 1195 17.97 -18.68 35.26
CA ILE A 1195 16.60 -18.35 34.91
C ILE A 1195 15.84 -18.34 36.24
N GLU A 1196 15.30 -17.19 36.64
CA GLU A 1196 14.38 -17.16 37.78
C GLU A 1196 13.22 -18.14 37.52
N PRO A 1197 12.84 -18.96 38.52
CA PRO A 1197 11.94 -20.06 38.30
C PRO A 1197 10.50 -19.57 38.06
N ALA A 1198 9.96 -19.86 36.87
CA ALA A 1198 8.65 -20.43 36.49
C ALA A 1198 7.39 -20.35 37.40
N VAL A 1199 7.35 -19.55 38.47
CA VAL A 1199 6.22 -19.54 39.43
C VAL A 1199 5.21 -18.43 39.12
N LYS A 1200 5.65 -17.22 38.73
CA LYS A 1200 4.75 -16.05 38.58
C LYS A 1200 3.93 -16.04 37.29
N VAL A 1201 4.53 -16.48 36.18
CA VAL A 1201 3.90 -16.51 34.86
C VAL A 1201 2.76 -17.53 34.76
N ASN A 1202 2.79 -18.57 35.60
CA ASN A 1202 1.73 -19.58 35.68
C ASN A 1202 0.45 -19.00 36.32
N GLN A 1203 0.55 -17.93 37.11
CA GLN A 1203 -0.59 -17.29 37.76
C GLN A 1203 -1.37 -16.43 36.76
N ALA A 1204 -0.73 -15.60 35.94
CA ALA A 1204 -1.42 -14.77 34.94
C ALA A 1204 -2.21 -15.58 33.88
N LEU A 1205 -1.68 -16.72 33.41
CA LEU A 1205 -2.44 -17.63 32.56
C LEU A 1205 -3.59 -18.29 33.33
N LYS A 1206 -3.36 -18.69 34.59
CA LYS A 1206 -4.43 -19.22 35.44
C LYS A 1206 -5.51 -18.17 35.72
N ASP A 1207 -5.17 -16.90 35.89
CA ASP A 1207 -6.12 -15.82 36.14
C ASP A 1207 -6.89 -15.46 34.86
N ALA A 1208 -6.21 -15.43 33.71
CA ALA A 1208 -6.88 -15.29 32.41
C ALA A 1208 -7.84 -16.47 32.11
N LEU A 1209 -7.47 -17.69 32.53
CA LEU A 1209 -8.31 -18.89 32.44
C LEU A 1209 -9.40 -18.95 33.52
N ARG A 1210 -9.14 -18.45 34.74
CA ARG A 1210 -10.07 -18.42 35.88
C ARG A 1210 -11.16 -17.38 35.67
N LEU A 1211 -10.80 -16.17 35.22
CA LEU A 1211 -11.77 -15.16 34.78
C LEU A 1211 -12.66 -15.68 33.63
N ALA A 1212 -12.11 -16.55 32.77
CA ALA A 1212 -12.85 -17.21 31.70
C ALA A 1212 -13.62 -18.48 32.13
N GLU A 1213 -13.56 -18.85 33.41
CA GLU A 1213 -14.40 -19.87 34.05
C GLU A 1213 -15.45 -19.21 34.96
N GLU A 1214 -15.11 -18.07 35.60
CA GLU A 1214 -16.01 -17.28 36.46
C GLU A 1214 -17.14 -16.57 35.67
N GLU A 1215 -16.91 -16.11 34.43
CA GLU A 1215 -17.98 -15.54 33.57
C GLU A 1215 -18.89 -16.63 32.93
N GLU A 1216 -18.38 -17.87 32.73
CA GLU A 1216 -19.19 -19.01 32.23
C GLU A 1216 -20.19 -19.49 33.30
N GLU A 1217 -19.84 -19.38 34.61
CA GLU A 1217 -20.76 -19.66 35.72
C GLU A 1217 -21.81 -18.55 35.94
N GLU A 1218 -21.56 -17.29 35.55
CA GLU A 1218 -22.56 -16.21 35.61
C GLU A 1218 -23.53 -16.19 34.42
N GLU A 1219 -23.21 -16.81 33.27
CA GLU A 1219 -24.12 -16.97 32.13
C GLU A 1219 -24.95 -18.27 32.15
N GLU A 1220 -24.57 -19.28 32.95
CA GLU A 1220 -25.36 -20.51 33.16
C GLU A 1220 -26.39 -20.42 34.31
N ASP A 1221 -26.32 -19.39 35.17
CA ASP A 1221 -27.32 -19.04 36.22
C ASP A 1221 -28.35 -17.98 35.74
#